data_AF-A0A444JTC9-F1
#
_entry.id   AF-A0A444JTC9-F1
#
_cell.length_a   1.000
_cell.length_b   1.000
_cell.length_c   1.000
_cell.angle_alpha   90.00
_cell.angle_beta   90.00
_cell.angle_gamma   90.00
#
_symmetry.space_group_name_H-M   'P 1'
#
loop_
_entity.id
_entity.type
_entity.pdbx_description
1 polymer ?
#
loop_
_entity_poly.entity_id
_entity_poly.type
_entity_poly.pdbx_seq_one_letter_code
_entity_poly.pdbx_strand_id
1 'polypeptide(L)'
;MHNKPRRLAKYATIPLFVAFSLASSIASGGIEEEMQLTLQEQGLDYKTLLEQHRTERQSIKQEIRQATRSRPVDHELIASLREQDRDLRQSQRDEKNLLKRLQERDNSELRLALRRSAGTGEELEPDHEFNALLTLVNGVELTDANGIPVGGEAGIATFGDKLDIEIAIGGITSASDVASIELTNCSTGELFLSLPPNELLGEVIIGPEIPPQIPDVNVGPLAPTPEFSLLQLNLPLTDAMLMALENGNMCAPVVMASHEESHPEGALTGNFIDHLRFEALEYVMDPSLLPEPRVMDRQFNTIGSLSDLVVKDQYALEKLGKALFWDTQVGSDNKVACASCHSLSGADWRTKNQFADGPGNLEVTSSDFPLNTVLGSQGVMNAEFVEINPDQSGEDICQDLEGDFRLVTGRQAPTVINAAFNTFQFWDGRAHRLFNGENPLGPVDKEAGVYKVTGSGVIEKDTDFLLDFSSLASQAVGPFESHVEMACGPVDRSRFFPQLAMKLLDSRVKPLGLQKVHSEDSMLGGIAENDKGLTTSYEEMIKSAFQEQYWDSALPVSLQHPVTNVWEDYSMMEANFAFIFGIAVQAYERTLLSGESKFDKFARGEGDLTEAEKEGFSRFLSGGTGCNGCHDGPMFSTATLEFTLVEPIEAMRLANSADKGLYDSGFYNVGVRSTEEDLGRGRQDLPGPIALSIQSNNGNDTLWPNLPLVSAEEGKASVKGHMKVPTLRNIELTAPYFHNGKYLSLEDVVAFYTRGGDFPGNEDLDPDIEPIGQLLGKPERQAKIAAWMRTLTDERIRYRSAPFDGPELSIANGHKMENGQIVDDMITLEATGKDGSTEMFATFFERVGGTIPDIP
;
A
#
# COMPACT_ATOMS: atom_id res chain seq x y z
N MET A 1 -31.81 63.57 23.66
CA MET A 1 -32.83 62.82 24.42
C MET A 1 -33.62 61.95 23.45
N HIS A 2 -33.47 60.62 23.57
CA HIS A 2 -34.42 59.53 23.24
C HIS A 2 -35.30 59.61 21.97
N ASN A 3 -35.05 58.75 20.96
CA ASN A 3 -35.69 57.42 20.82
C ASN A 3 -35.31 56.70 19.51
N LYS A 4 -35.05 55.39 19.60
CA LYS A 4 -34.98 54.36 18.53
C LYS A 4 -36.41 53.85 18.22
N PRO A 5 -36.74 53.19 17.07
CA PRO A 5 -36.29 51.80 16.80
C PRO A 5 -36.09 51.32 15.33
N ARG A 6 -35.13 50.37 15.19
CA ARG A 6 -35.03 49.15 14.33
C ARG A 6 -35.74 49.07 12.96
N ARG A 7 -34.97 48.79 11.90
CA ARG A 7 -34.93 47.54 11.08
C ARG A 7 -33.96 47.73 9.89
N LEU A 8 -33.43 46.63 9.35
CA LEU A 8 -32.43 46.50 8.26
C LEU A 8 -30.95 46.47 8.69
N ALA A 9 -30.65 45.74 9.76
CA ALA A 9 -29.37 45.04 9.92
C ALA A 9 -29.71 43.56 10.14
N LYS A 10 -29.77 42.81 9.04
CA LYS A 10 -29.85 41.33 8.87
C LYS A 10 -30.11 41.15 7.36
N TYR A 11 -29.46 40.17 6.71
CA TYR A 11 -29.41 39.89 5.26
C TYR A 11 -28.13 40.29 4.50
N ALA A 12 -26.97 40.23 5.16
CA ALA A 12 -25.68 40.19 4.47
C ALA A 12 -24.79 39.11 5.09
N THR A 13 -25.27 37.87 5.14
CA THR A 13 -24.51 36.68 5.60
C THR A 13 -25.22 35.38 5.20
N ILE A 14 -25.55 35.17 3.92
CA ILE A 14 -25.87 33.83 3.37
C ILE A 14 -25.50 33.86 1.88
N PRO A 15 -24.20 33.72 1.53
CA PRO A 15 -23.85 32.65 0.57
C PRO A 15 -22.41 32.11 0.79
N LEU A 16 -22.02 31.84 2.03
CA LEU A 16 -20.70 31.21 2.33
C LEU A 16 -20.80 29.84 3.02
N PHE A 17 -22.00 29.42 3.44
CA PHE A 17 -22.18 28.18 4.20
C PHE A 17 -22.53 26.96 3.33
N VAL A 18 -23.02 27.15 2.10
CA VAL A 18 -23.35 26.03 1.19
C VAL A 18 -22.08 25.41 0.57
N ALA A 19 -21.00 26.18 0.43
CA ALA A 19 -19.73 25.65 -0.06
C ALA A 19 -18.96 24.83 0.99
N PHE A 20 -19.31 24.96 2.27
CA PHE A 20 -18.54 24.37 3.38
C PHE A 20 -19.11 23.04 3.88
N SER A 21 -20.41 22.73 3.67
CA SER A 21 -20.98 21.44 4.10
C SER A 21 -21.12 20.39 3.00
N LEU A 22 -20.93 20.76 1.73
CA LEU A 22 -20.93 19.80 0.59
C LEU A 22 -19.52 19.30 0.23
N ALA A 23 -18.50 19.68 1.00
CA ALA A 23 -17.14 19.15 0.88
C ALA A 23 -16.88 17.96 1.82
N SER A 24 -17.86 17.57 2.65
CA SER A 24 -17.65 16.66 3.78
C SER A 24 -18.57 15.43 3.82
N SER A 25 -19.34 15.13 2.78
CA SER A 25 -20.06 13.85 2.68
C SER A 25 -19.81 13.22 1.31
N ILE A 26 -18.96 12.20 1.28
CA ILE A 26 -18.92 11.22 0.20
C ILE A 26 -19.26 9.89 0.84
N ALA A 27 -20.55 9.58 0.87
CA ALA A 27 -21.09 8.23 1.00
C ALA A 27 -22.58 8.27 0.61
N SER A 28 -22.81 8.27 -0.70
CA SER A 28 -24.02 7.81 -1.39
C SER A 28 -25.39 8.49 -1.24
N GLY A 29 -26.21 8.30 -2.28
CA GLY A 29 -27.55 8.89 -2.41
C GLY A 29 -27.58 9.99 -3.46
N GLY A 30 -28.65 10.10 -4.25
CA GLY A 30 -28.71 11.00 -5.40
C GLY A 30 -28.45 12.46 -5.03
N ILE A 31 -27.36 13.04 -5.56
CA ILE A 31 -26.91 14.41 -5.28
C ILE A 31 -28.00 15.46 -5.57
N GLU A 32 -28.92 15.21 -6.50
CA GLU A 32 -30.05 16.12 -6.76
C GLU A 32 -31.11 16.08 -5.64
N GLU A 33 -31.28 14.94 -4.99
CA GLU A 33 -32.20 14.71 -3.88
C GLU A 33 -31.61 15.19 -2.55
N GLU A 34 -30.32 14.93 -2.31
CA GLU A 34 -29.54 15.49 -1.19
C GLU A 34 -29.45 17.03 -1.27
N MET A 35 -29.25 17.57 -2.48
CA MET A 35 -29.28 19.02 -2.70
C MET A 35 -30.67 19.59 -2.48
N GLN A 36 -31.75 18.89 -2.86
CA GLN A 36 -33.13 19.32 -2.59
C GLN A 36 -33.50 19.21 -1.12
N LEU A 37 -33.06 18.18 -0.40
CA LEU A 37 -33.23 18.01 1.04
C LEU A 37 -32.45 19.06 1.82
N THR A 38 -31.17 19.30 1.47
CA THR A 38 -30.34 20.33 2.12
C THR A 38 -30.91 21.73 1.90
N LEU A 39 -31.44 22.00 0.71
CA LEU A 39 -32.15 23.24 0.40
C LEU A 39 -33.48 23.34 1.16
N GLN A 40 -34.27 22.26 1.26
CA GLN A 40 -35.52 22.20 2.02
C GLN A 40 -35.34 22.33 3.54
N GLU A 41 -34.33 21.69 4.13
CA GLU A 41 -33.98 21.77 5.56
C GLU A 41 -33.53 23.18 5.97
N GLN A 42 -32.95 23.94 5.03
CA GLN A 42 -32.65 25.37 5.20
C GLN A 42 -33.79 26.30 4.75
N GLY A 43 -34.92 25.76 4.29
CA GLY A 43 -36.13 26.49 3.91
C GLY A 43 -36.05 27.23 2.56
N LEU A 44 -35.18 26.80 1.65
CA LEU A 44 -34.89 27.44 0.36
C LEU A 44 -35.28 26.53 -0.82
N ASP A 45 -35.91 27.08 -1.85
CA ASP A 45 -36.28 26.37 -3.09
C ASP A 45 -35.50 26.98 -4.28
N TYR A 46 -34.84 26.15 -5.10
CA TYR A 46 -34.02 26.61 -6.24
C TYR A 46 -34.83 27.42 -7.27
N LYS A 47 -36.10 27.05 -7.50
CA LYS A 47 -37.00 27.86 -8.33
C LYS A 47 -37.27 29.21 -7.68
N THR A 48 -37.45 29.23 -6.36
CA THR A 48 -37.59 30.45 -5.58
C THR A 48 -36.33 31.33 -5.62
N LEU A 49 -35.12 30.76 -5.61
CA LEU A 49 -33.86 31.53 -5.71
C LEU A 49 -33.70 32.19 -7.10
N LEU A 50 -33.96 31.46 -8.19
CA LEU A 50 -33.94 32.00 -9.55
C LEU A 50 -35.03 33.07 -9.75
N GLU A 51 -36.21 32.89 -9.15
CA GLU A 51 -37.30 33.86 -9.20
C GLU A 51 -36.97 35.12 -8.35
N GLN A 52 -36.32 34.96 -7.19
CA GLN A 52 -35.81 36.06 -6.37
C GLN A 52 -34.77 36.88 -7.12
N HIS A 53 -33.79 36.23 -7.74
CA HIS A 53 -32.78 36.86 -8.57
C HIS A 53 -33.35 37.60 -9.79
N ARG A 54 -34.41 37.05 -10.41
CA ARG A 54 -35.16 37.76 -11.46
C ARG A 54 -35.89 38.98 -10.92
N THR A 55 -36.48 38.86 -9.74
CA THR A 55 -37.27 39.91 -9.09
C THR A 55 -36.36 41.06 -8.63
N GLU A 56 -35.25 40.78 -7.98
CA GLU A 56 -34.25 41.78 -7.57
C GLU A 56 -33.71 42.55 -8.77
N ARG A 57 -33.38 41.85 -9.85
CA ARG A 57 -32.87 42.49 -11.05
C ARG A 57 -33.93 43.36 -11.74
N GLN A 58 -35.20 42.98 -11.68
CA GLN A 58 -36.30 43.83 -12.15
C GLN A 58 -36.45 45.07 -11.25
N SER A 59 -36.29 44.93 -9.93
CA SER A 59 -36.31 46.04 -8.98
C SER A 59 -35.20 47.05 -9.27
N ILE A 60 -33.95 46.59 -9.38
CA ILE A 60 -32.79 47.44 -9.69
C ILE A 60 -33.00 48.17 -11.03
N LYS A 61 -33.55 47.50 -12.05
CA LYS A 61 -33.87 48.15 -13.33
C LYS A 61 -34.98 49.19 -13.22
N GLN A 62 -35.97 48.98 -12.37
CA GLN A 62 -37.02 49.97 -12.11
C GLN A 62 -36.46 51.18 -11.35
N GLU A 63 -35.61 50.95 -10.35
CA GLU A 63 -34.93 52.01 -9.60
C GLU A 63 -34.01 52.83 -10.50
N ILE A 64 -33.23 52.20 -11.38
CA ILE A 64 -32.43 52.92 -12.38
C ILE A 64 -33.34 53.79 -13.26
N ARG A 65 -34.51 53.29 -13.70
CA ARG A 65 -35.45 54.06 -14.51
C ARG A 65 -36.08 55.22 -13.75
N GLN A 66 -36.35 55.06 -12.46
CA GLN A 66 -36.87 56.13 -11.60
C GLN A 66 -35.80 57.19 -11.33
N ALA A 67 -34.58 56.78 -10.97
CA ALA A 67 -33.43 57.66 -10.79
C ALA A 67 -33.04 58.41 -12.06
N THR A 68 -33.26 57.81 -13.25
CA THR A 68 -33.03 58.49 -14.54
C THR A 68 -34.11 59.54 -14.86
N ARG A 69 -35.29 59.44 -14.25
CA ARG A 69 -36.44 60.35 -14.47
C ARG A 69 -36.55 61.45 -13.40
N SER A 70 -35.79 61.36 -12.30
CA SER A 70 -35.76 62.41 -11.28
C SER A 70 -35.08 63.68 -11.83
N ARG A 71 -35.46 64.85 -11.30
CA ARG A 71 -34.82 66.13 -11.62
C ARG A 71 -34.44 66.87 -10.33
N PRO A 72 -33.14 67.16 -10.12
CA PRO A 72 -32.00 66.79 -10.96
C PRO A 72 -31.76 65.26 -10.96
N VAL A 73 -31.15 64.75 -12.05
CA VAL A 73 -30.83 63.31 -12.19
C VAL A 73 -29.70 62.96 -11.23
N ASP A 74 -29.88 61.90 -10.45
CA ASP A 74 -28.86 61.39 -9.53
C ASP A 74 -27.92 60.42 -10.24
N HIS A 75 -26.83 60.96 -10.78
CA HIS A 75 -25.85 60.20 -11.55
C HIS A 75 -25.05 59.21 -10.70
N GLU A 76 -24.87 59.49 -9.41
CA GLU A 76 -24.09 58.65 -8.50
C GLU A 76 -24.89 57.41 -8.10
N LEU A 77 -26.17 57.59 -7.78
CA LEU A 77 -27.10 56.49 -7.54
C LEU A 77 -27.26 55.58 -8.78
N ILE A 78 -27.36 56.17 -9.98
CA ILE A 78 -27.43 55.38 -11.23
C ILE A 78 -26.15 54.56 -11.45
N ALA A 79 -24.98 55.11 -11.11
CA ALA A 79 -23.72 54.39 -11.25
C ALA A 79 -23.64 53.20 -10.29
N SER A 80 -24.00 53.41 -9.02
CA SER A 80 -24.04 52.36 -8.00
C SER A 80 -25.03 51.24 -8.34
N LEU A 81 -26.25 51.58 -8.77
CA LEU A 81 -27.26 50.59 -9.17
C LEU A 81 -26.84 49.79 -10.42
N ARG A 82 -26.07 50.41 -11.34
CA ARG A 82 -25.49 49.71 -12.51
C ARG A 82 -24.36 48.78 -12.13
N GLU A 83 -23.61 49.10 -11.08
CA GLU A 83 -22.60 48.21 -10.51
C GLU A 83 -23.24 47.02 -9.82
N GLN A 84 -24.27 47.23 -9.01
CA GLN A 84 -25.06 46.14 -8.41
C GLN A 84 -25.72 45.22 -9.46
N ASP A 85 -26.29 45.76 -10.56
CA ASP A 85 -26.79 44.90 -11.67
C ASP A 85 -25.66 44.17 -12.41
N ARG A 86 -24.42 44.65 -12.38
CA ARG A 86 -23.26 43.93 -12.95
C ARG A 86 -22.82 42.80 -12.03
N ASP A 87 -22.67 43.05 -10.75
CA ASP A 87 -22.23 42.06 -9.77
C ASP A 87 -23.25 40.92 -9.64
N LEU A 88 -24.55 41.26 -9.61
CA LEU A 88 -25.62 40.27 -9.58
C LEU A 88 -25.63 39.41 -10.86
N ARG A 89 -25.30 39.98 -12.02
CA ARG A 89 -25.17 39.20 -13.27
C ARG A 89 -23.93 38.31 -13.27
N GLN A 90 -22.86 38.74 -12.63
CA GLN A 90 -21.63 37.98 -12.55
C GLN A 90 -21.83 36.78 -11.62
N SER A 91 -22.40 36.98 -10.44
CA SER A 91 -22.82 35.91 -9.52
C SER A 91 -23.77 34.92 -10.20
N GLN A 92 -24.80 35.39 -10.92
CA GLN A 92 -25.69 34.51 -11.70
C GLN A 92 -24.96 33.70 -12.79
N ARG A 93 -23.93 34.27 -13.41
CA ARG A 93 -23.11 33.56 -14.42
C ARG A 93 -22.21 32.53 -13.77
N ASP A 94 -21.61 32.87 -12.64
CA ASP A 94 -20.69 32.00 -11.93
C ASP A 94 -21.44 30.81 -11.32
N GLU A 95 -22.62 31.04 -10.75
CA GLU A 95 -23.54 29.97 -10.32
C GLU A 95 -23.98 29.10 -11.48
N LYS A 96 -24.33 29.70 -12.64
CA LYS A 96 -24.73 28.93 -13.82
C LYS A 96 -23.56 28.15 -14.43
N ASN A 97 -22.34 28.70 -14.40
CA ASN A 97 -21.12 28.03 -14.88
C ASN A 97 -20.65 26.94 -13.91
N LEU A 98 -20.83 27.14 -12.61
CA LEU A 98 -20.62 26.12 -11.59
C LEU A 98 -21.61 24.97 -11.80
N LEU A 99 -22.89 25.29 -11.96
CA LEU A 99 -23.93 24.31 -12.29
C LEU A 99 -23.62 23.59 -13.61
N LYS A 100 -23.14 24.29 -14.64
CA LYS A 100 -22.74 23.70 -15.91
C LYS A 100 -21.52 22.79 -15.78
N ARG A 101 -20.50 23.18 -14.99
CA ARG A 101 -19.32 22.34 -14.72
C ARG A 101 -19.66 21.12 -13.89
N LEU A 102 -20.55 21.26 -12.92
CA LEU A 102 -21.09 20.15 -12.14
C LEU A 102 -21.92 19.23 -13.05
N GLN A 103 -22.78 19.77 -13.92
CA GLN A 103 -23.51 18.99 -14.94
C GLN A 103 -22.62 18.37 -16.01
N GLU A 104 -21.47 18.96 -16.35
CA GLU A 104 -20.49 18.40 -17.29
C GLU A 104 -19.69 17.28 -16.64
N ARG A 105 -19.30 17.43 -15.36
CA ARG A 105 -18.69 16.38 -14.52
C ARG A 105 -19.66 15.21 -14.34
N ASP A 106 -20.91 15.55 -14.06
CA ASP A 106 -22.01 14.61 -13.95
C ASP A 106 -22.26 13.93 -15.30
N ASN A 107 -22.27 14.62 -16.45
CA ASN A 107 -22.40 13.96 -17.78
C ASN A 107 -21.20 13.07 -18.17
N SER A 108 -19.98 13.31 -17.66
CA SER A 108 -18.86 12.38 -17.84
C SER A 108 -19.02 11.13 -16.98
N GLU A 109 -19.50 11.26 -15.75
CA GLU A 109 -19.86 10.12 -14.90
C GLU A 109 -21.13 9.42 -15.37
N LEU A 110 -22.12 10.14 -15.87
CA LEU A 110 -23.34 9.66 -16.52
C LEU A 110 -23.01 8.95 -17.83
N ARG A 111 -21.96 9.30 -18.57
CA ARG A 111 -21.50 8.52 -19.74
C ARG A 111 -20.76 7.24 -19.34
N LEU A 112 -20.11 7.24 -18.17
CA LEU A 112 -19.50 6.07 -17.56
C LEU A 112 -20.59 5.16 -16.93
N ALA A 113 -21.65 5.75 -16.38
CA ALA A 113 -22.77 5.10 -15.71
C ALA A 113 -23.91 4.70 -16.67
N LEU A 114 -24.20 5.43 -17.75
CA LEU A 114 -25.10 5.01 -18.84
C LEU A 114 -24.54 3.83 -19.67
N ARG A 115 -23.25 3.54 -19.55
CA ARG A 115 -22.67 2.26 -19.98
C ARG A 115 -22.87 1.13 -18.96
N ARG A 116 -23.21 1.46 -17.71
CA ARG A 116 -23.32 0.53 -16.56
C ARG A 116 -24.76 0.32 -16.04
N SER A 117 -25.75 1.20 -16.28
CA SER A 117 -27.05 1.19 -15.59
C SER A 117 -28.33 1.07 -16.46
N ALA A 118 -28.32 0.26 -17.51
CA ALA A 118 -29.51 0.04 -18.35
C ALA A 118 -30.68 -0.75 -17.70
N GLY A 119 -31.00 -0.58 -16.42
CA GLY A 119 -32.13 -1.29 -15.80
C GLY A 119 -32.61 -0.73 -14.45
N THR A 120 -33.66 0.09 -14.50
CA THR A 120 -34.88 0.16 -13.63
C THR A 120 -34.73 0.06 -12.10
N GLY A 121 -35.33 0.86 -11.21
CA GLY A 121 -36.47 1.79 -11.25
C GLY A 121 -37.50 1.48 -10.14
N GLU A 122 -37.72 2.44 -9.22
CA GLU A 122 -38.86 2.66 -8.27
C GLU A 122 -38.84 2.15 -6.80
N GLU A 123 -39.58 2.92 -5.96
CA GLU A 123 -39.52 3.26 -4.50
C GLU A 123 -40.10 2.28 -3.43
N LEU A 124 -39.83 2.64 -2.15
CA LEU A 124 -39.98 1.98 -0.82
C LEU A 124 -41.30 2.21 -0.04
N GLU A 125 -41.54 1.37 1.00
CA GLU A 125 -42.07 1.65 2.39
C GLU A 125 -42.53 0.33 3.12
N PRO A 126 -42.80 0.24 4.45
CA PRO A 126 -41.99 0.47 5.67
C PRO A 126 -42.10 -0.64 6.79
N ASP A 127 -41.10 -0.66 7.70
CA ASP A 127 -41.01 -1.14 9.11
C ASP A 127 -41.26 -2.62 9.55
N HIS A 128 -40.30 -3.20 10.29
CA HIS A 128 -40.46 -3.88 11.61
C HIS A 128 -39.12 -4.22 12.30
N GLU A 129 -39.04 -3.96 13.61
CA GLU A 129 -37.91 -4.25 14.53
C GLU A 129 -37.68 -5.76 14.78
N PHE A 130 -36.42 -6.21 14.94
CA PHE A 130 -36.08 -7.56 15.41
C PHE A 130 -34.88 -7.54 16.38
N ASN A 131 -35.11 -7.94 17.64
CA ASN A 131 -34.06 -8.22 18.63
C ASN A 131 -33.82 -9.75 18.66
N ALA A 132 -32.68 -10.22 18.17
CA ALA A 132 -32.20 -11.60 18.32
C ALA A 132 -30.73 -11.61 18.78
N LEU A 133 -30.40 -12.48 19.72
CA LEU A 133 -29.03 -12.71 20.18
C LEU A 133 -28.36 -13.68 19.19
N LEU A 134 -27.70 -13.14 18.16
CA LEU A 134 -26.93 -13.92 17.18
C LEU A 134 -25.55 -14.21 17.78
N THR A 135 -25.33 -15.41 18.33
CA THR A 135 -23.98 -15.89 18.61
C THR A 135 -23.54 -16.76 17.43
N LEU A 136 -22.93 -16.15 16.41
CA LEU A 136 -22.23 -16.89 15.36
C LEU A 136 -21.07 -17.65 16.03
N VAL A 137 -21.27 -18.94 16.28
CA VAL A 137 -20.16 -19.83 16.62
C VAL A 137 -19.39 -20.05 15.33
N ASN A 138 -18.31 -19.29 15.12
CA ASN A 138 -17.41 -19.48 14.00
C ASN A 138 -16.78 -20.87 14.07
N GLY A 139 -16.90 -21.63 12.97
CA GLY A 139 -16.13 -22.86 12.79
C GLY A 139 -16.98 -24.11 12.65
N VAL A 140 -17.56 -24.30 11.47
CA VAL A 140 -17.94 -25.64 11.01
C VAL A 140 -17.15 -25.94 9.75
N GLU A 141 -16.25 -26.93 9.82
CA GLU A 141 -15.64 -27.52 8.63
C GLU A 141 -16.68 -28.43 7.96
N LEU A 142 -17.14 -28.05 6.75
CA LEU A 142 -17.84 -28.98 5.86
C LEU A 142 -16.85 -30.08 5.47
N THR A 143 -17.22 -31.35 5.59
CA THR A 143 -16.37 -32.49 5.25
C THR A 143 -17.03 -33.40 4.22
N ASP A 144 -16.23 -34.03 3.36
CA ASP A 144 -16.71 -35.09 2.48
C ASP A 144 -16.99 -36.40 3.25
N ALA A 145 -17.49 -37.42 2.56
CA ALA A 145 -17.77 -38.75 3.13
C ALA A 145 -16.52 -39.46 3.72
N ASN A 146 -15.32 -38.92 3.53
CA ASN A 146 -14.05 -39.42 4.07
C ASN A 146 -13.51 -38.53 5.21
N GLY A 147 -14.23 -37.49 5.63
CA GLY A 147 -13.82 -36.58 6.69
C GLY A 147 -12.84 -35.49 6.24
N ILE A 148 -12.73 -35.22 4.93
CA ILE A 148 -11.85 -34.19 4.37
C ILE A 148 -12.59 -32.85 4.27
N PRO A 149 -12.05 -31.74 4.83
CA PRO A 149 -12.70 -30.43 4.75
C PRO A 149 -12.84 -29.94 3.30
N VAL A 150 -14.05 -29.60 2.86
CA VAL A 150 -14.39 -29.19 1.48
C VAL A 150 -14.63 -27.68 1.29
N GLY A 151 -14.54 -26.89 2.37
CA GLY A 151 -14.67 -25.44 2.32
C GLY A 151 -16.12 -24.94 2.28
N GLY A 152 -16.45 -24.02 3.19
CA GLY A 152 -17.77 -23.42 3.39
C GLY A 152 -17.98 -23.13 4.88
N GLU A 153 -18.61 -22.01 5.21
CA GLU A 153 -18.96 -21.65 6.59
C GLU A 153 -20.36 -22.21 6.92
N ALA A 154 -20.45 -23.00 7.98
CA ALA A 154 -21.73 -23.22 8.67
C ALA A 154 -21.68 -22.52 10.03
N GLY A 155 -22.75 -21.81 10.36
CA GLY A 155 -22.92 -21.10 11.63
C GLY A 155 -24.04 -21.75 12.44
N ILE A 156 -23.87 -21.82 13.76
CA ILE A 156 -24.93 -22.27 14.67
C ILE A 156 -25.53 -21.02 15.30
N ALA A 157 -26.85 -20.87 15.24
CA ALA A 157 -27.57 -19.77 15.87
C ALA A 157 -28.61 -20.30 16.86
N THR A 158 -28.78 -19.64 18.00
CA THR A 158 -29.77 -20.02 19.02
C THR A 158 -30.76 -18.88 19.21
N PHE A 159 -32.07 -19.15 19.10
CA PHE A 159 -33.11 -18.13 19.19
C PHE A 159 -34.08 -18.36 20.36
N GLY A 160 -34.23 -17.34 21.21
CA GLY A 160 -35.34 -17.22 22.16
C GLY A 160 -35.22 -17.98 23.50
N ASP A 161 -36.28 -17.88 24.28
CA ASP A 161 -36.45 -18.37 25.66
C ASP A 161 -36.90 -19.85 25.73
N LYS A 162 -36.75 -20.59 24.62
CA LYS A 162 -36.92 -22.05 24.54
C LYS A 162 -35.63 -22.70 24.06
N LEU A 163 -35.30 -23.82 24.69
CA LEU A 163 -34.06 -24.60 24.56
C LEU A 163 -33.96 -25.31 23.19
N ASP A 164 -33.88 -24.57 22.09
CA ASP A 164 -33.77 -25.10 20.72
C ASP A 164 -32.50 -24.57 20.02
N ILE A 165 -31.80 -25.43 19.25
CA ILE A 165 -30.58 -25.09 18.48
C ILE A 165 -30.93 -24.98 17.00
N GLU A 166 -30.70 -23.84 16.35
CA GLU A 166 -30.84 -23.71 14.90
C GLU A 166 -29.47 -23.78 14.22
N ILE A 167 -29.35 -24.56 13.13
CA ILE A 167 -28.09 -24.74 12.41
C ILE A 167 -28.24 -24.13 11.01
N ALA A 168 -27.43 -23.10 10.71
CA ALA A 168 -27.38 -22.47 9.40
C ALA A 168 -26.17 -23.00 8.61
N ILE A 169 -26.40 -23.58 7.44
CA ILE A 169 -25.34 -24.18 6.62
C ILE A 169 -25.31 -23.45 5.27
N GLY A 170 -24.22 -22.73 5.00
CA GLY A 170 -24.03 -22.07 3.71
C GLY A 170 -23.72 -23.07 2.60
N GLY A 171 -24.30 -22.86 1.40
CA GLY A 171 -23.86 -23.56 0.17
C GLY A 171 -24.45 -24.95 -0.10
N ILE A 172 -25.50 -25.37 0.61
CA ILE A 172 -26.22 -26.63 0.33
C ILE A 172 -27.53 -26.36 -0.41
N THR A 173 -27.89 -27.22 -1.37
CA THR A 173 -29.12 -27.07 -2.19
C THR A 173 -30.31 -27.88 -1.67
N SER A 174 -30.09 -28.86 -0.80
CA SER A 174 -31.12 -29.72 -0.19
C SER A 174 -30.60 -30.41 1.08
N ALA A 175 -31.51 -30.70 2.04
CA ALA A 175 -31.20 -31.52 3.22
C ALA A 175 -30.76 -32.96 2.85
N SER A 176 -31.12 -33.45 1.67
CA SER A 176 -30.65 -34.75 1.14
C SER A 176 -29.16 -34.77 0.81
N ASP A 177 -28.54 -33.61 0.65
CA ASP A 177 -27.13 -33.47 0.27
C ASP A 177 -26.22 -33.67 1.49
N VAL A 178 -26.80 -33.77 2.69
CA VAL A 178 -26.11 -33.95 3.97
C VAL A 178 -26.28 -35.39 4.46
N ALA A 179 -25.16 -36.10 4.61
CA ALA A 179 -25.09 -37.46 5.14
C ALA A 179 -25.16 -37.52 6.67
N SER A 180 -24.57 -36.56 7.39
CA SER A 180 -24.73 -36.49 8.85
C SER A 180 -24.30 -35.14 9.39
N ILE A 181 -24.86 -34.75 10.54
CA ILE A 181 -24.39 -33.62 11.33
C ILE A 181 -23.99 -34.13 12.72
N GLU A 182 -22.77 -33.86 13.14
CA GLU A 182 -22.28 -34.24 14.46
C GLU A 182 -21.97 -33.00 15.29
N LEU A 183 -22.66 -32.80 16.42
CA LEU A 183 -22.33 -31.76 17.39
C LEU A 183 -21.24 -32.28 18.32
N THR A 184 -20.09 -31.61 18.33
CA THR A 184 -18.90 -32.02 19.08
C THR A 184 -18.28 -30.87 19.86
N ASN A 185 -17.49 -31.19 20.88
CA ASN A 185 -16.59 -30.23 21.51
C ASN A 185 -15.32 -30.09 20.66
N CYS A 186 -15.04 -28.88 20.14
CA CYS A 186 -13.91 -28.63 19.25
C CYS A 186 -12.55 -28.94 19.89
N SER A 187 -12.43 -28.74 21.21
CA SER A 187 -11.17 -28.88 21.92
C SER A 187 -10.91 -30.32 22.40
N THR A 188 -11.97 -31.08 22.72
CA THR A 188 -11.86 -32.43 23.30
C THR A 188 -12.26 -33.56 22.36
N GLY A 189 -13.00 -33.27 21.29
CA GLY A 189 -13.58 -34.26 20.38
C GLY A 189 -14.74 -35.04 20.97
N GLU A 190 -15.29 -34.63 22.12
CA GLU A 190 -16.46 -35.27 22.73
C GLU A 190 -17.69 -35.06 21.84
N LEU A 191 -18.36 -36.15 21.45
CA LEU A 191 -19.58 -36.14 20.65
C LEU A 191 -20.79 -35.89 21.55
N PHE A 192 -21.46 -34.76 21.34
CA PHE A 192 -22.70 -34.40 22.02
C PHE A 192 -23.92 -35.02 21.34
N LEU A 193 -23.96 -35.01 20.01
CA LEU A 193 -25.09 -35.50 19.22
C LEU A 193 -24.64 -35.89 17.81
N SER A 194 -25.20 -36.94 17.23
CA SER A 194 -25.03 -37.30 15.82
C SER A 194 -26.40 -37.49 15.17
N LEU A 195 -26.66 -36.76 14.10
CA LEU A 195 -27.92 -36.76 13.37
C LEU A 195 -27.72 -37.44 12.00
N PRO A 196 -28.30 -38.63 11.79
CA PRO A 196 -28.26 -39.31 10.50
C PRO A 196 -29.25 -38.67 9.49
N PRO A 197 -29.11 -38.93 8.16
CA PRO A 197 -29.83 -38.18 7.12
C PRO A 197 -31.36 -38.26 7.24
N ASN A 198 -31.85 -39.40 7.72
CA ASN A 198 -33.27 -39.68 7.93
C ASN A 198 -33.88 -38.91 9.10
N GLU A 199 -33.07 -38.30 9.95
CA GLU A 199 -33.49 -37.44 11.07
C GLU A 199 -33.35 -35.95 10.75
N LEU A 200 -32.73 -35.60 9.62
CA LEU A 200 -32.68 -34.25 9.05
C LEU A 200 -34.01 -33.92 8.34
N LEU A 201 -35.13 -33.99 9.07
CA LEU A 201 -36.47 -33.61 8.59
C LEU A 201 -36.73 -32.11 8.75
N GLY A 202 -35.71 -31.28 8.52
CA GLY A 202 -35.83 -29.83 8.54
C GLY A 202 -36.49 -29.31 7.27
N GLU A 203 -37.33 -28.30 7.40
CA GLU A 203 -37.80 -27.52 6.25
C GLU A 203 -36.61 -26.68 5.77
N VAL A 204 -36.21 -26.81 4.50
CA VAL A 204 -35.22 -25.90 3.91
C VAL A 204 -35.93 -24.56 3.74
N ILE A 205 -35.67 -23.65 4.66
CA ILE A 205 -36.18 -22.29 4.57
C ILE A 205 -35.20 -21.53 3.69
N ILE A 206 -35.62 -21.22 2.47
CA ILE A 206 -34.98 -20.18 1.67
C ILE A 206 -35.34 -18.87 2.37
N GLY A 207 -34.39 -18.29 3.11
CA GLY A 207 -34.65 -17.15 3.96
C GLY A 207 -35.25 -15.98 3.18
N PRO A 208 -36.23 -15.23 3.73
CA PRO A 208 -36.53 -13.91 3.23
C PRO A 208 -35.32 -12.99 3.50
N GLU A 209 -35.12 -12.01 2.61
CA GLU A 209 -34.12 -10.94 2.72
C GLU A 209 -33.88 -10.52 4.18
N ILE A 210 -32.70 -10.83 4.72
CA ILE A 210 -32.24 -10.20 5.96
C ILE A 210 -31.95 -8.75 5.58
N PRO A 211 -32.64 -7.74 6.14
CA PRO A 211 -32.37 -6.37 5.78
C PRO A 211 -31.02 -5.96 6.38
N PRO A 212 -30.12 -5.31 5.61
CA PRO A 212 -29.01 -4.59 6.18
C PRO A 212 -29.55 -3.38 6.95
N GLN A 213 -29.20 -3.26 8.23
CA GLN A 213 -29.31 -1.98 8.93
C GLN A 213 -27.92 -1.36 9.09
N ILE A 214 -27.45 -0.69 8.03
CA ILE A 214 -26.64 0.55 8.10
C ILE A 214 -27.08 1.42 6.91
N PRO A 215 -27.41 2.72 7.08
CA PRO A 215 -27.84 3.59 5.98
C PRO A 215 -26.66 4.08 5.13
N ASP A 216 -26.92 4.21 3.82
CA ASP A 216 -26.21 5.06 2.85
C ASP A 216 -24.78 4.68 2.41
N VAL A 217 -24.62 3.52 1.76
CA VAL A 217 -23.66 3.35 0.64
C VAL A 217 -24.33 2.62 -0.56
N ASN A 218 -24.52 3.33 -1.67
CA ASN A 218 -25.12 2.86 -2.93
C ASN A 218 -24.17 1.90 -3.66
N VAL A 219 -24.22 0.62 -3.27
CA VAL A 219 -23.66 -0.50 -4.04
C VAL A 219 -24.53 -0.64 -5.30
N GLY A 220 -23.92 -0.91 -6.46
CA GLY A 220 -24.66 -1.27 -7.69
C GLY A 220 -25.63 -2.45 -7.45
N PRO A 221 -26.44 -2.87 -8.45
CA PRO A 221 -27.45 -3.90 -8.22
C PRO A 221 -26.78 -5.10 -7.55
N LEU A 222 -27.21 -5.40 -6.32
CA LEU A 222 -26.74 -6.54 -5.57
C LEU A 222 -26.87 -7.75 -6.51
N ALA A 223 -25.74 -8.41 -6.79
CA ALA A 223 -25.82 -9.80 -7.18
C ALA A 223 -26.66 -10.52 -6.10
N PRO A 224 -27.54 -11.47 -6.49
CA PRO A 224 -28.37 -12.15 -5.50
C PRO A 224 -27.48 -12.63 -4.36
N THR A 225 -27.88 -12.32 -3.12
CA THR A 225 -27.21 -12.83 -1.93
C THR A 225 -27.01 -14.34 -2.08
N PRO A 226 -25.90 -14.91 -1.56
CA PRO A 226 -25.72 -16.34 -1.57
C PRO A 226 -26.99 -17.01 -1.06
N GLU A 227 -27.54 -17.98 -1.80
CA GLU A 227 -28.68 -18.75 -1.32
C GLU A 227 -28.22 -19.50 -0.05
N PHE A 228 -28.55 -18.98 1.13
CA PHE A 228 -28.35 -19.67 2.40
C PHE A 228 -29.52 -20.64 2.58
N SER A 229 -29.21 -21.93 2.70
CA SER A 229 -30.19 -22.93 3.10
C SER A 229 -30.16 -23.08 4.62
N LEU A 230 -31.23 -22.68 5.28
CA LEU A 230 -31.39 -22.87 6.73
C LEU A 230 -31.95 -24.26 7.04
N LEU A 231 -31.30 -24.98 7.95
CA LEU A 231 -31.77 -26.26 8.46
C LEU A 231 -32.17 -26.13 9.93
N GLN A 232 -33.48 -26.00 10.17
CA GLN A 232 -34.01 -25.87 11.53
C GLN A 232 -34.14 -27.25 12.20
N LEU A 233 -33.51 -27.44 13.36
CA LEU A 233 -33.50 -28.69 14.12
C LEU A 233 -33.95 -28.46 15.57
N ASN A 234 -35.15 -28.88 15.95
CA ASN A 234 -35.63 -28.69 17.32
C ASN A 234 -35.00 -29.73 18.27
N LEU A 235 -33.89 -29.36 18.92
CA LEU A 235 -33.10 -30.23 19.79
C LEU A 235 -32.90 -29.64 21.19
N PRO A 236 -33.11 -30.42 22.27
CA PRO A 236 -32.93 -29.94 23.64
C PRO A 236 -31.44 -29.74 23.98
N LEU A 237 -31.08 -28.55 24.46
CA LEU A 237 -29.73 -28.23 24.97
C LEU A 237 -29.44 -28.97 26.30
N THR A 238 -28.31 -29.68 26.35
CA THR A 238 -27.76 -30.24 27.60
C THR A 238 -26.80 -29.26 28.27
N ASP A 239 -26.59 -29.38 29.59
CA ASP A 239 -25.67 -28.50 30.34
C ASP A 239 -24.23 -28.52 29.77
N ALA A 240 -23.80 -29.67 29.22
CA ALA A 240 -22.49 -29.82 28.59
C ALA A 240 -22.37 -29.05 27.27
N MET A 241 -23.43 -29.06 26.46
CA MET A 241 -23.52 -28.28 25.21
C MET A 241 -23.59 -26.78 25.50
N LEU A 242 -24.34 -26.38 26.53
CA LEU A 242 -24.44 -24.98 26.96
C LEU A 242 -23.06 -24.43 27.37
N MET A 243 -22.31 -25.20 28.17
CA MET A 243 -20.94 -24.82 28.53
C MET A 243 -19.99 -24.79 27.33
N ALA A 244 -20.13 -25.71 26.36
CA ALA A 244 -19.31 -25.66 25.14
C ALA A 244 -19.63 -24.43 24.29
N LEU A 245 -20.92 -24.08 24.17
CA LEU A 245 -21.41 -22.89 23.45
C LEU A 245 -20.93 -21.59 24.10
N GLU A 246 -21.08 -21.46 25.43
CA GLU A 246 -20.64 -20.27 26.19
C GLU A 246 -19.13 -20.02 26.11
N ASN A 247 -18.35 -21.08 25.92
CA ASN A 247 -16.89 -21.01 25.78
C ASN A 247 -16.41 -20.97 24.32
N GLY A 248 -17.31 -20.89 23.33
CA GLY A 248 -16.94 -20.87 21.90
C GLY A 248 -16.31 -22.16 21.39
N ASN A 249 -16.50 -23.29 22.08
CA ASN A 249 -15.84 -24.57 21.82
C ASN A 249 -16.80 -25.64 21.27
N MET A 250 -17.90 -25.23 20.63
CA MET A 250 -18.86 -26.14 20.02
C MET A 250 -18.69 -26.15 18.49
N CYS A 251 -18.50 -27.34 17.92
CA CYS A 251 -18.34 -27.56 16.49
C CYS A 251 -19.48 -28.44 15.98
N ALA A 252 -19.87 -28.27 14.72
CA ALA A 252 -20.94 -29.06 14.09
C ALA A 252 -20.52 -29.63 12.73
N PRO A 253 -19.47 -30.48 12.63
CA PRO A 253 -19.06 -31.08 11.37
C PRO A 253 -20.25 -31.64 10.58
N VAL A 254 -20.34 -31.19 9.32
CA VAL A 254 -21.35 -31.61 8.35
C VAL A 254 -20.67 -32.53 7.35
N VAL A 255 -21.19 -33.73 7.19
CA VAL A 255 -20.72 -34.71 6.20
C VAL A 255 -21.68 -34.69 5.02
N MET A 256 -21.18 -34.53 3.80
CA MET A 256 -22.01 -34.53 2.59
C MET A 256 -22.31 -35.95 2.08
N ALA A 257 -23.51 -36.18 1.53
CA ALA A 257 -23.90 -37.45 0.90
C ALA A 257 -23.24 -37.60 -0.47
N SER A 258 -22.41 -38.64 -0.66
CA SER A 258 -21.74 -38.89 -1.92
C SER A 258 -22.73 -39.33 -3.01
N HIS A 259 -22.82 -38.58 -4.10
CA HIS A 259 -23.46 -39.06 -5.33
C HIS A 259 -22.46 -39.88 -6.15
N GLU A 260 -22.48 -41.20 -5.97
CA GLU A 260 -22.00 -42.17 -6.97
C GLU A 260 -22.97 -42.17 -8.16
N GLU A 261 -22.72 -41.34 -9.18
CA GLU A 261 -22.89 -41.65 -10.62
C GLU A 261 -22.95 -40.35 -11.44
N SER A 262 -21.94 -40.17 -12.28
CA SER A 262 -21.88 -39.28 -13.45
C SER A 262 -21.85 -37.76 -13.24
N HIS A 263 -20.73 -37.25 -12.75
CA HIS A 263 -20.10 -36.07 -13.38
C HIS A 263 -18.59 -36.29 -13.51
N PRO A 264 -17.99 -35.97 -14.68
CA PRO A 264 -16.55 -36.13 -14.91
C PRO A 264 -15.76 -35.15 -14.04
N GLU A 265 -14.47 -35.43 -13.86
CA GLU A 265 -13.40 -34.58 -13.32
C GLU A 265 -13.76 -33.08 -13.17
N GLY A 266 -13.61 -32.55 -11.94
CA GLY A 266 -13.66 -31.10 -11.66
C GLY A 266 -15.04 -30.57 -11.29
N ALA A 267 -15.37 -30.54 -9.99
CA ALA A 267 -16.44 -29.71 -9.44
C ALA A 267 -16.31 -29.55 -7.91
N LEU A 268 -15.24 -28.90 -7.45
CA LEU A 268 -15.44 -27.86 -6.44
C LEU A 268 -16.15 -26.75 -7.22
N THR A 269 -17.45 -26.63 -7.03
CA THR A 269 -18.35 -25.91 -7.94
C THR A 269 -17.84 -24.50 -8.21
N GLY A 270 -17.70 -24.16 -9.50
CA GLY A 270 -17.16 -22.91 -10.05
C GLY A 270 -17.93 -21.63 -9.72
N ASN A 271 -18.24 -21.41 -8.44
CA ASN A 271 -18.73 -20.14 -7.92
C ASN A 271 -17.76 -19.56 -6.88
N PHE A 272 -17.11 -20.37 -6.03
CA PHE A 272 -16.14 -19.86 -5.05
C PHE A 272 -14.74 -19.63 -5.65
N ILE A 273 -14.17 -20.64 -6.32
CA ILE A 273 -12.91 -20.47 -7.07
C ILE A 273 -13.08 -19.43 -8.19
N ASP A 274 -14.25 -19.34 -8.83
CA ASP A 274 -14.50 -18.34 -9.86
C ASP A 274 -14.74 -16.93 -9.26
N HIS A 275 -15.34 -16.80 -8.07
CA HIS A 275 -15.39 -15.53 -7.34
C HIS A 275 -14.01 -15.05 -6.87
N LEU A 276 -13.19 -15.97 -6.35
CA LEU A 276 -11.79 -15.70 -5.99
C LEU A 276 -10.91 -15.40 -7.21
N ARG A 277 -11.19 -16.04 -8.35
CA ARG A 277 -10.61 -15.65 -9.65
C ARG A 277 -11.03 -14.23 -10.00
N PHE A 278 -12.29 -13.85 -9.78
CA PHE A 278 -12.81 -12.52 -10.11
C PHE A 278 -12.12 -11.40 -9.29
N GLU A 279 -11.94 -11.56 -7.99
CA GLU A 279 -11.17 -10.58 -7.17
C GLU A 279 -9.69 -10.53 -7.58
N ALA A 280 -9.08 -11.69 -7.87
CA ALA A 280 -7.70 -11.75 -8.38
C ALA A 280 -7.55 -11.19 -9.81
N LEU A 281 -8.62 -11.22 -10.62
CA LEU A 281 -8.65 -10.76 -12.01
C LEU A 281 -8.94 -9.27 -12.16
N GLU A 282 -9.66 -8.66 -11.21
CA GLU A 282 -10.07 -7.25 -11.33
C GLU A 282 -8.87 -6.29 -11.28
N TYR A 283 -7.72 -6.78 -10.80
CA TYR A 283 -6.48 -6.03 -10.65
C TYR A 283 -5.27 -6.81 -11.18
N VAL A 284 -5.36 -7.27 -12.43
CA VAL A 284 -4.15 -7.64 -13.16
C VAL A 284 -3.20 -6.44 -13.09
N MET A 285 -1.93 -6.71 -12.77
CA MET A 285 -0.83 -5.79 -12.52
C MET A 285 -0.46 -4.94 -13.76
N ASP A 286 -1.43 -4.17 -14.25
CA ASP A 286 -1.31 -3.26 -15.37
C ASP A 286 -0.79 -1.92 -14.84
N PRO A 287 0.34 -1.41 -15.38
CA PRO A 287 0.84 -0.08 -15.07
C PRO A 287 -0.22 1.03 -15.21
N SER A 288 -1.24 0.84 -16.06
CA SER A 288 -2.33 1.79 -16.26
C SER A 288 -3.24 1.96 -15.03
N LEU A 289 -3.20 1.00 -14.10
CA LEU A 289 -3.96 1.05 -12.84
C LEU A 289 -3.21 1.79 -11.73
N LEU A 290 -1.90 2.03 -11.88
CA LEU A 290 -1.18 2.85 -10.91
C LEU A 290 -1.62 4.30 -11.05
N PRO A 291 -2.01 4.98 -9.95
CA PRO A 291 -2.40 6.38 -10.01
C PRO A 291 -1.23 7.23 -10.50
N GLU A 292 -1.54 8.19 -11.38
CA GLU A 292 -0.58 9.21 -11.82
C GLU A 292 -0.17 10.07 -10.62
N PRO A 293 1.14 10.25 -10.34
CA PRO A 293 1.60 11.11 -9.25
C PRO A 293 1.12 12.55 -9.44
N ARG A 294 0.73 13.18 -8.32
CA ARG A 294 0.10 14.51 -8.33
C ARG A 294 0.91 15.50 -7.51
N VAL A 295 1.18 16.67 -8.09
CA VAL A 295 1.80 17.77 -7.36
C VAL A 295 0.72 18.45 -6.53
N MET A 296 1.00 18.64 -5.25
CA MET A 296 0.13 19.23 -4.25
C MET A 296 0.87 20.36 -3.51
N ASP A 297 0.10 21.30 -2.96
CA ASP A 297 0.60 22.21 -1.92
C ASP A 297 0.51 21.56 -0.52
N ARG A 298 1.07 22.20 0.50
CA ARG A 298 0.96 21.75 1.90
C ARG A 298 -0.45 21.84 2.50
N GLN A 299 -1.39 22.42 1.77
CA GLN A 299 -2.82 22.41 2.08
C GLN A 299 -3.54 21.27 1.33
N PHE A 300 -2.79 20.37 0.68
CA PHE A 300 -3.26 19.22 -0.09
C PHE A 300 -4.14 19.57 -1.29
N ASN A 301 -4.08 20.81 -1.76
CA ASN A 301 -4.73 21.17 -3.03
C ASN A 301 -3.89 20.61 -4.18
N THR A 302 -4.52 19.83 -5.04
CA THR A 302 -3.87 19.35 -6.27
C THR A 302 -3.61 20.53 -7.21
N ILE A 303 -2.34 20.75 -7.54
CA ILE A 303 -1.87 21.79 -8.47
C ILE A 303 -1.90 21.25 -9.91
N GLY A 304 -1.54 19.98 -10.11
CA GLY A 304 -1.52 19.30 -11.40
C GLY A 304 -0.86 17.93 -11.29
N SER A 305 -0.64 17.27 -12.43
CA SER A 305 0.08 15.99 -12.44
C SER A 305 1.59 16.17 -12.54
N LEU A 306 2.33 15.14 -12.15
CA LEU A 306 3.78 15.07 -12.32
C LEU A 306 4.17 15.20 -13.80
N SER A 307 3.44 14.52 -14.68
CA SER A 307 3.70 14.54 -16.12
C SER A 307 3.45 15.91 -16.75
N ASP A 308 2.47 16.66 -16.27
CA ASP A 308 2.17 17.99 -16.78
C ASP A 308 3.14 19.06 -16.28
N LEU A 309 3.55 18.98 -15.01
CA LEU A 309 4.25 20.06 -14.34
C LEU A 309 5.77 19.88 -14.28
N VAL A 310 6.26 18.65 -14.12
CA VAL A 310 7.67 18.36 -13.78
C VAL A 310 8.38 17.60 -14.88
N VAL A 311 7.70 16.61 -15.47
CA VAL A 311 8.31 15.70 -16.43
C VAL A 311 8.10 16.24 -17.84
N LYS A 312 9.16 16.16 -18.64
CA LYS A 312 9.17 16.54 -20.04
C LYS A 312 8.98 15.33 -20.96
N ASP A 313 9.64 14.22 -20.63
CA ASP A 313 9.52 12.95 -21.35
C ASP A 313 9.62 11.78 -20.36
N GLN A 314 8.53 11.02 -20.26
CA GLN A 314 8.39 9.92 -19.30
C GLN A 314 9.38 8.77 -19.58
N TYR A 315 9.66 8.47 -20.85
CA TYR A 315 10.58 7.39 -21.21
C TYR A 315 12.05 7.77 -20.97
N ALA A 316 12.40 9.04 -21.17
CA ALA A 316 13.70 9.58 -20.78
C ALA A 316 13.88 9.55 -19.25
N LEU A 317 12.82 9.82 -18.49
CA LEU A 317 12.82 9.74 -17.03
C LEU A 317 13.06 8.31 -16.55
N GLU A 318 12.36 7.33 -17.13
CA GLU A 318 12.55 5.91 -16.81
C GLU A 318 13.98 5.45 -17.11
N LYS A 319 14.55 5.83 -18.26
CA LYS A 319 15.95 5.57 -18.60
C LYS A 319 16.93 6.15 -17.59
N LEU A 320 16.71 7.39 -17.18
CA LEU A 320 17.53 8.03 -16.13
C LEU A 320 17.41 7.26 -14.81
N GLY A 321 16.19 6.86 -14.43
CA GLY A 321 15.93 6.03 -13.27
C GLY A 321 16.68 4.71 -13.30
N LYS A 322 16.60 3.96 -14.41
CA LYS A 322 17.31 2.70 -14.57
C LYS A 322 18.83 2.91 -14.51
N ALA A 323 19.36 3.95 -15.15
CA ALA A 323 20.79 4.25 -15.06
C ALA A 323 21.22 4.50 -13.60
N LEU A 324 20.53 5.39 -12.87
CA LEU A 324 20.85 5.71 -11.48
C LEU A 324 20.69 4.52 -10.53
N PHE A 325 19.65 3.70 -10.70
CA PHE A 325 19.40 2.53 -9.83
C PHE A 325 20.52 1.48 -9.90
N TRP A 326 21.13 1.33 -11.07
CA TRP A 326 22.16 0.31 -11.32
C TRP A 326 23.60 0.83 -11.24
N ASP A 327 23.81 2.15 -11.21
CA ASP A 327 25.15 2.74 -11.26
C ASP A 327 25.82 2.75 -9.88
N THR A 328 26.82 1.88 -9.72
CA THR A 328 27.67 1.79 -8.53
C THR A 328 28.45 3.06 -8.25
N GLN A 329 28.64 3.96 -9.24
CA GLN A 329 29.23 5.28 -9.03
C GLN A 329 28.37 6.18 -8.14
N VAL A 330 27.08 5.84 -7.95
CA VAL A 330 26.22 6.50 -6.96
C VAL A 330 26.78 6.29 -5.56
N GLY A 331 27.25 5.09 -5.20
CA GLY A 331 27.89 4.82 -3.91
C GLY A 331 29.25 5.51 -3.75
N SER A 332 29.65 5.76 -2.50
CA SER A 332 30.92 6.44 -2.22
C SER A 332 32.14 5.66 -2.69
N ASP A 333 32.11 4.33 -2.61
CA ASP A 333 33.23 3.44 -2.96
C ASP A 333 33.15 2.89 -4.39
N ASN A 334 32.26 3.42 -5.23
CA ASN A 334 32.00 2.96 -6.60
C ASN A 334 31.65 1.46 -6.75
N LYS A 335 31.27 0.79 -5.65
CA LYS A 335 30.93 -0.65 -5.63
C LYS A 335 29.50 -0.93 -5.16
N VAL A 336 28.81 0.07 -4.62
CA VAL A 336 27.43 -0.05 -4.14
C VAL A 336 26.47 0.78 -4.99
N ALA A 337 25.43 0.13 -5.50
CA ALA A 337 24.26 0.73 -6.15
C ALA A 337 22.98 0.28 -5.43
N CYS A 338 21.81 0.85 -5.77
CA CYS A 338 20.52 0.31 -5.31
C CYS A 338 20.40 -1.19 -5.68
N ALA A 339 20.79 -1.53 -6.91
CA ALA A 339 20.82 -2.91 -7.40
C ALA A 339 21.78 -3.84 -6.63
N SER A 340 22.77 -3.33 -5.88
CA SER A 340 23.67 -4.18 -5.09
C SER A 340 22.96 -4.93 -3.97
N CYS A 341 21.91 -4.33 -3.40
CA CYS A 341 21.06 -4.94 -2.37
C CYS A 341 19.69 -5.36 -2.93
N HIS A 342 19.27 -4.78 -4.06
CA HIS A 342 17.95 -4.98 -4.66
C HIS A 342 18.02 -5.54 -6.09
N SER A 343 19.04 -6.33 -6.40
CA SER A 343 19.05 -7.15 -7.63
C SER A 343 18.27 -8.44 -7.39
N LEU A 344 17.73 -9.06 -8.45
CA LEU A 344 17.09 -10.40 -8.40
C LEU A 344 15.90 -10.50 -7.43
N SER A 345 14.69 -10.35 -7.96
CA SER A 345 13.46 -10.16 -7.18
C SER A 345 13.50 -8.98 -6.21
N GLY A 346 14.45 -8.07 -6.39
CA GLY A 346 14.55 -6.87 -5.59
C GLY A 346 15.08 -7.07 -4.17
N ALA A 347 15.71 -8.20 -3.86
CA ALA A 347 16.16 -8.55 -2.50
C ALA A 347 17.61 -9.06 -2.49
N ASP A 348 18.28 -8.97 -1.35
CA ASP A 348 19.70 -9.31 -1.25
C ASP A 348 19.92 -10.82 -1.23
N TRP A 349 20.66 -11.32 -2.21
CA TRP A 349 20.93 -12.75 -2.39
C TRP A 349 22.33 -13.16 -1.89
N ARG A 350 23.13 -12.22 -1.39
CA ARG A 350 24.49 -12.46 -0.88
C ARG A 350 24.46 -13.35 0.37
N THR A 351 25.52 -14.12 0.58
CA THR A 351 25.58 -15.13 1.64
C THR A 351 26.71 -14.90 2.65
N LYS A 352 27.62 -13.96 2.40
CA LYS A 352 28.74 -13.68 3.29
C LYS A 352 28.67 -12.26 3.82
N ASN A 353 29.09 -12.06 5.07
CA ASN A 353 29.09 -10.78 5.78
C ASN A 353 27.70 -10.13 5.85
N GLN A 354 26.65 -10.89 6.17
CA GLN A 354 25.27 -10.40 6.23
C GLN A 354 24.72 -10.29 7.66
N PHE A 355 25.48 -10.73 8.68
CA PHE A 355 25.05 -10.59 10.07
C PHE A 355 25.28 -9.15 10.56
N ALA A 356 24.22 -8.51 11.08
CA ALA A 356 24.32 -7.14 11.60
C ALA A 356 25.19 -7.07 12.87
N ASP A 357 25.19 -8.14 13.67
CA ASP A 357 26.02 -8.29 14.87
C ASP A 357 26.96 -9.50 14.75
N GLY A 358 28.10 -9.43 15.42
CA GLY A 358 29.05 -10.53 15.53
C GLY A 358 30.35 -10.29 14.75
N PRO A 359 31.18 -11.33 14.56
CA PRO A 359 32.39 -11.17 13.76
C PRO A 359 32.01 -10.94 12.28
N GLY A 360 32.61 -9.94 11.65
CA GLY A 360 32.36 -9.68 10.23
C GLY A 360 32.87 -10.83 9.35
N ASN A 361 32.38 -10.85 8.12
CA ASN A 361 32.78 -11.77 7.06
C ASN A 361 32.41 -13.26 7.27
N LEU A 362 31.41 -13.55 8.11
CA LEU A 362 30.85 -14.89 8.24
C LEU A 362 30.02 -15.28 7.02
N GLU A 363 30.12 -16.55 6.61
CA GLU A 363 29.24 -17.16 5.61
C GLU A 363 28.00 -17.76 6.27
N VAL A 364 26.83 -17.40 5.75
CA VAL A 364 25.53 -17.89 6.18
C VAL A 364 25.27 -19.24 5.54
N THR A 365 24.77 -20.19 6.33
CA THR A 365 24.42 -21.54 5.93
C THR A 365 23.01 -21.89 6.39
N SER A 366 22.38 -22.89 5.79
CA SER A 366 21.06 -23.36 6.22
C SER A 366 21.00 -23.80 7.69
N SER A 367 22.13 -24.25 8.26
CA SER A 367 22.22 -24.64 9.68
C SER A 367 22.20 -23.48 10.68
N ASP A 368 22.35 -22.23 10.23
CA ASP A 368 22.28 -21.07 11.11
C ASP A 368 20.84 -20.70 11.51
N PHE A 369 19.85 -21.16 10.73
CA PHE A 369 18.45 -20.81 10.92
C PHE A 369 17.72 -21.72 11.93
N PRO A 370 16.74 -21.18 12.70
CA PRO A 370 16.33 -19.77 12.74
C PRO A 370 17.37 -18.87 13.42
N LEU A 371 17.52 -17.65 12.89
CA LEU A 371 18.53 -16.71 13.39
C LEU A 371 18.14 -16.08 14.74
N ASN A 372 19.15 -15.79 15.55
CA ASN A 372 19.01 -15.03 16.80
C ASN A 372 19.47 -13.56 16.68
N THR A 373 19.90 -13.14 15.50
CA THR A 373 20.32 -11.77 15.17
C THR A 373 19.71 -11.38 13.82
N VAL A 374 19.97 -10.16 13.35
CA VAL A 374 19.51 -9.68 12.06
C VAL A 374 20.44 -10.13 10.94
N LEU A 375 19.83 -10.64 9.87
CA LEU A 375 20.46 -10.71 8.57
C LEU A 375 20.10 -9.47 7.74
N GLY A 376 21.10 -8.63 7.46
CA GLY A 376 20.97 -7.42 6.65
C GLY A 376 21.88 -7.46 5.43
N SER A 377 21.88 -6.36 4.68
CA SER A 377 22.65 -6.16 3.46
C SER A 377 23.99 -5.50 3.74
N GLN A 378 25.03 -5.84 2.96
CA GLN A 378 26.31 -5.13 3.03
C GLN A 378 26.26 -3.85 2.22
N GLY A 379 26.66 -2.74 2.84
CA GLY A 379 26.91 -1.49 2.15
C GLY A 379 28.39 -1.19 1.98
N VAL A 380 28.78 0.02 2.32
CA VAL A 380 30.14 0.54 2.16
C VAL A 380 31.09 0.11 3.29
N MET A 381 32.39 0.35 3.10
CA MET A 381 33.38 0.22 4.16
C MET A 381 33.19 1.29 5.24
N ASN A 382 33.57 0.96 6.48
CA ASN A 382 33.55 1.93 7.57
C ASN A 382 34.62 3.01 7.35
N ALA A 383 34.20 4.20 6.92
CA ALA A 383 35.10 5.30 6.60
C ALA A 383 34.42 6.65 6.89
N GLU A 384 35.19 7.71 7.11
CA GLU A 384 34.74 9.09 7.24
C GLU A 384 34.79 9.78 5.87
N PHE A 385 33.70 10.43 5.45
CA PHE A 385 33.69 11.23 4.23
C PHE A 385 34.52 12.50 4.40
N VAL A 386 35.42 12.76 3.45
CA VAL A 386 36.27 13.96 3.43
C VAL A 386 35.73 14.96 2.41
N GLU A 387 35.71 14.57 1.13
CA GLU A 387 35.22 15.39 0.02
C GLU A 387 34.97 14.52 -1.22
N ILE A 388 34.32 15.09 -2.23
CA ILE A 388 34.32 14.51 -3.57
C ILE A 388 35.54 15.06 -4.30
N ASN A 389 36.35 14.18 -4.88
CA ASN A 389 37.55 14.60 -5.61
C ASN A 389 37.15 15.39 -6.88
N PRO A 390 37.35 16.71 -6.93
CA PRO A 390 36.98 17.48 -8.13
C PRO A 390 37.96 17.24 -9.28
N ASP A 391 39.13 16.66 -9.01
CA ASP A 391 40.22 16.50 -9.96
C ASP A 391 40.30 15.10 -10.57
N GLN A 392 39.55 14.11 -10.06
CA GLN A 392 39.50 12.75 -10.60
C GLN A 392 38.08 12.19 -10.62
N SER A 393 37.66 11.64 -11.76
CA SER A 393 36.47 10.78 -11.83
C SER A 393 36.76 9.47 -11.10
N GLY A 394 36.12 9.22 -9.96
CA GLY A 394 36.48 8.09 -9.11
C GLY A 394 35.61 7.93 -7.87
N GLU A 395 36.12 7.15 -6.91
CA GLU A 395 35.52 6.98 -5.59
C GLU A 395 35.55 8.31 -4.83
N ASP A 396 34.61 8.50 -3.91
CA ASP A 396 34.62 9.63 -2.99
C ASP A 396 35.91 9.55 -2.14
N ILE A 397 36.44 10.69 -1.71
CA ILE A 397 37.60 10.70 -0.80
C ILE A 397 37.06 10.37 0.59
N CYS A 398 37.27 9.12 1.01
CA CYS A 398 36.94 8.64 2.35
C CYS A 398 38.23 8.33 3.13
N GLN A 399 38.23 8.61 4.43
CA GLN A 399 39.29 8.21 5.35
C GLN A 399 38.82 6.98 6.13
N ASP A 400 39.46 5.84 5.88
CA ASP A 400 39.12 4.58 6.56
C ASP A 400 39.13 4.73 8.08
N LEU A 401 38.06 4.24 8.71
CA LEU A 401 37.94 4.11 10.16
C LEU A 401 38.32 2.68 10.57
N GLU A 402 38.34 2.40 11.87
CA GLU A 402 38.59 1.04 12.35
C GLU A 402 37.53 0.06 11.81
N GLY A 403 37.98 -1.09 11.31
CA GLY A 403 37.11 -2.14 10.79
C GLY A 403 37.68 -2.75 9.51
N ASP A 404 37.73 -4.08 9.47
CA ASP A 404 38.29 -4.81 8.34
C ASP A 404 37.23 -5.15 7.27
N PHE A 405 35.94 -4.91 7.55
CA PHE A 405 34.82 -5.40 6.75
C PHE A 405 33.76 -4.32 6.51
N ARG A 406 33.05 -4.45 5.39
CA ARG A 406 31.85 -3.67 5.05
C ARG A 406 30.79 -3.70 6.14
N LEU A 407 30.14 -2.55 6.33
CA LEU A 407 29.02 -2.37 7.26
C LEU A 407 27.78 -3.11 6.77
N VAL A 408 26.91 -3.50 7.71
CA VAL A 408 25.72 -4.31 7.45
C VAL A 408 24.48 -3.62 7.99
N THR A 409 23.40 -3.58 7.21
CA THR A 409 22.14 -2.93 7.60
C THR A 409 21.46 -3.62 8.78
N GLY A 410 20.75 -2.85 9.60
CA GLY A 410 20.02 -3.36 10.77
C GLY A 410 18.68 -4.04 10.45
N ARG A 411 18.33 -4.22 9.18
CA ARG A 411 17.15 -4.95 8.69
C ARG A 411 17.46 -5.60 7.34
N GLN A 412 16.73 -6.64 7.00
CA GLN A 412 16.73 -7.30 5.70
C GLN A 412 16.18 -6.35 4.62
N ALA A 413 16.78 -6.35 3.42
CA ALA A 413 16.36 -5.53 2.29
C ALA A 413 15.08 -6.09 1.62
N PRO A 414 13.92 -5.39 1.70
CA PRO A 414 12.68 -5.88 1.10
C PRO A 414 12.73 -5.80 -0.44
N THR A 415 11.83 -6.55 -1.09
CA THR A 415 11.68 -6.49 -2.55
C THR A 415 11.27 -5.10 -3.06
N VAL A 416 11.90 -4.65 -4.15
CA VAL A 416 11.45 -3.48 -4.94
C VAL A 416 10.44 -3.85 -6.04
N ILE A 417 10.23 -5.14 -6.31
CA ILE A 417 9.27 -5.59 -7.32
C ILE A 417 7.86 -5.33 -6.79
N ASN A 418 7.04 -4.67 -7.59
CA ASN A 418 5.68 -4.24 -7.24
C ASN A 418 5.62 -3.22 -6.09
N ALA A 419 6.75 -2.66 -5.66
CA ALA A 419 6.77 -1.71 -4.55
C ALA A 419 5.97 -0.42 -4.87
N ALA A 420 5.68 -0.16 -6.15
CA ALA A 420 4.83 0.94 -6.60
C ALA A 420 3.41 0.94 -6.03
N PHE A 421 2.91 -0.21 -5.56
CA PHE A 421 1.59 -0.31 -4.92
C PHE A 421 1.62 0.04 -3.42
N ASN A 422 2.80 0.08 -2.79
CA ASN A 422 2.91 0.40 -1.37
C ASN A 422 2.60 1.88 -1.11
N THR A 423 1.80 2.13 -0.08
CA THR A 423 1.48 3.49 0.36
C THR A 423 2.68 4.16 1.03
N PHE A 424 3.41 3.41 1.85
CA PHE A 424 4.63 3.82 2.53
C PHE A 424 5.74 2.81 2.24
N GLN A 425 6.99 3.26 2.19
CA GLN A 425 8.14 2.38 1.96
C GLN A 425 9.00 2.21 3.21
N PHE A 426 9.92 1.24 3.13
CA PHE A 426 10.63 0.62 4.25
C PHE A 426 9.72 -0.21 5.18
N TRP A 427 10.34 -1.08 5.98
CA TRP A 427 9.63 -1.90 6.96
C TRP A 427 8.86 -1.07 8.00
N ASP A 428 9.36 0.09 8.43
CA ASP A 428 8.67 0.96 9.40
C ASP A 428 7.76 2.01 8.74
N GLY A 429 7.78 2.11 7.41
CA GLY A 429 6.97 3.07 6.67
C GLY A 429 7.47 4.52 6.77
N ARG A 430 8.74 4.75 7.13
CA ARG A 430 9.31 6.10 7.29
C ARG A 430 9.44 6.89 5.97
N ALA A 431 9.44 6.20 4.82
CA ALA A 431 9.40 6.84 3.52
C ALA A 431 7.94 7.12 3.17
N HIS A 432 7.59 8.39 3.26
CA HIS A 432 6.23 8.90 3.22
C HIS A 432 5.64 8.84 1.81
N ARG A 433 4.32 8.60 1.71
CA ARG A 433 3.58 8.63 0.44
C ARG A 433 3.76 9.92 -0.35
N LEU A 434 3.72 11.03 0.38
CA LEU A 434 3.94 12.38 -0.11
C LEU A 434 5.43 12.68 -0.09
N PHE A 435 6.07 12.78 -1.25
CA PHE A 435 7.47 13.16 -1.38
C PHE A 435 7.61 14.69 -1.35
N ASN A 436 8.53 15.19 -0.53
CA ASN A 436 8.77 16.64 -0.33
C ASN A 436 9.87 17.22 -1.24
N GLY A 437 10.49 16.39 -2.08
CA GLY A 437 11.56 16.80 -2.98
C GLY A 437 12.98 16.62 -2.44
N GLU A 438 13.18 16.41 -1.14
CA GLU A 438 14.53 16.34 -0.55
C GLU A 438 14.79 15.08 0.26
N ASN A 439 13.82 14.58 1.04
CA ASN A 439 14.06 13.50 2.00
C ASN A 439 12.83 12.60 2.20
N PRO A 440 12.99 11.45 2.91
CA PRO A 440 11.92 10.46 3.05
C PRO A 440 10.72 10.89 3.89
N LEU A 441 10.84 11.94 4.71
CA LEU A 441 9.88 12.26 5.77
C LEU A 441 8.60 12.93 5.26
N GLY A 442 8.56 13.32 3.99
CA GLY A 442 7.42 13.97 3.38
C GLY A 442 7.06 15.27 4.11
N PRO A 443 5.78 15.49 4.46
CA PRO A 443 5.33 16.78 5.00
C PRO A 443 5.76 16.98 6.46
N VAL A 444 6.27 15.95 7.15
CA VAL A 444 6.84 16.07 8.51
C VAL A 444 8.00 17.07 8.54
N ASP A 445 8.81 17.10 7.48
CA ASP A 445 9.82 18.13 7.29
C ASP A 445 9.22 19.35 6.57
N LYS A 446 9.23 20.51 7.24
CA LYS A 446 8.66 21.77 6.74
C LYS A 446 9.63 22.61 5.94
N GLU A 447 10.93 22.34 6.08
CA GLU A 447 12.00 23.10 5.42
C GLU A 447 12.40 22.45 4.09
N ALA A 448 12.01 21.19 3.86
CA ALA A 448 12.18 20.50 2.60
C ALA A 448 11.35 21.12 1.47
N GLY A 449 11.91 21.12 0.26
CA GLY A 449 11.24 21.68 -0.92
C GLY A 449 12.07 21.56 -2.20
N VAL A 450 11.61 22.17 -3.28
CA VAL A 450 12.27 22.09 -4.60
C VAL A 450 12.60 23.48 -5.10
N TYR A 451 13.82 23.70 -5.58
CA TYR A 451 14.18 24.97 -6.21
C TYR A 451 13.52 25.08 -7.60
N LYS A 452 12.94 26.23 -7.92
CA LYS A 452 12.39 26.48 -9.26
C LYS A 452 12.64 27.92 -9.69
N VAL A 453 12.74 28.12 -11.00
CA VAL A 453 12.78 29.46 -11.57
C VAL A 453 11.35 30.00 -11.73
N THR A 454 11.06 31.11 -11.05
CA THR A 454 9.78 31.81 -11.17
C THR A 454 9.62 32.48 -12.55
N GLY A 455 8.40 32.85 -12.93
CA GLY A 455 8.15 33.60 -14.18
C GLY A 455 8.89 34.95 -14.28
N SER A 456 9.42 35.46 -13.16
CA SER A 456 10.30 36.64 -13.09
C SER A 456 11.79 36.34 -13.27
N GLY A 457 12.19 35.08 -13.40
CA GLY A 457 13.59 34.65 -13.52
C GLY A 457 14.35 34.55 -12.19
N VAL A 458 13.65 34.65 -11.05
CA VAL A 458 14.23 34.51 -9.71
C VAL A 458 14.12 33.05 -9.27
N ILE A 459 15.17 32.53 -8.63
CA ILE A 459 15.17 31.19 -8.03
C ILE A 459 14.49 31.27 -6.66
N GLU A 460 13.55 30.37 -6.44
CA GLU A 460 12.80 30.22 -5.19
C GLU A 460 12.85 28.77 -4.75
N LYS A 461 13.02 28.52 -3.44
CA LYS A 461 12.77 27.19 -2.85
C LYS A 461 11.29 27.07 -2.58
N ASP A 462 10.61 26.23 -3.34
CA ASP A 462 9.21 25.89 -3.13
C ASP A 462 9.09 24.87 -2.00
N THR A 463 9.01 25.36 -0.77
CA THR A 463 8.80 24.52 0.42
C THR A 463 7.37 24.00 0.52
N ASP A 464 6.43 24.51 -0.28
CA ASP A 464 5.04 24.02 -0.30
C ASP A 464 4.87 22.80 -1.23
N PHE A 465 5.91 22.43 -1.98
CA PHE A 465 5.89 21.29 -2.89
C PHE A 465 5.70 19.95 -2.16
N LEU A 466 4.65 19.22 -2.53
CA LEU A 466 4.47 17.81 -2.21
C LEU A 466 4.10 17.04 -3.48
N LEU A 467 4.57 15.80 -3.58
CA LEU A 467 4.22 14.90 -4.67
C LEU A 467 3.55 13.66 -4.09
N ASP A 468 2.27 13.46 -4.42
CA ASP A 468 1.49 12.30 -3.97
C ASP A 468 1.69 11.07 -4.86
N PHE A 469 1.35 9.89 -4.31
CA PHE A 469 1.61 8.58 -4.89
C PHE A 469 3.10 8.35 -5.19
N SER A 470 3.94 8.88 -4.31
CA SER A 470 5.37 9.03 -4.52
C SER A 470 6.22 8.49 -3.37
N SER A 471 5.72 7.43 -2.72
CA SER A 471 6.43 6.72 -1.65
C SER A 471 7.79 6.17 -2.10
N LEU A 472 7.92 5.77 -3.36
CA LEU A 472 9.17 5.32 -3.98
C LEU A 472 10.18 6.46 -4.10
N ALA A 473 9.77 7.67 -4.52
CA ALA A 473 10.68 8.81 -4.57
C ALA A 473 11.17 9.20 -3.16
N SER A 474 10.29 9.16 -2.16
CA SER A 474 10.68 9.32 -0.75
C SER A 474 11.66 8.25 -0.28
N GLN A 475 11.52 7.00 -0.74
CA GLN A 475 12.41 5.90 -0.40
C GLN A 475 13.79 6.06 -1.02
N ALA A 476 13.84 6.39 -2.31
CA ALA A 476 15.06 6.41 -3.11
C ALA A 476 16.11 7.40 -2.56
N VAL A 477 15.66 8.47 -1.90
CA VAL A 477 16.56 9.49 -1.33
C VAL A 477 17.14 9.12 0.04
N GLY A 478 16.67 8.05 0.69
CA GLY A 478 17.15 7.64 2.01
C GLY A 478 18.52 6.95 2.02
N PRO A 479 18.72 5.84 1.28
CA PRO A 479 19.95 5.03 1.36
C PRO A 479 21.21 5.77 0.93
N PHE A 480 21.08 6.80 0.10
CA PHE A 480 22.20 7.57 -0.43
C PHE A 480 23.00 8.30 0.66
N GLU A 481 22.33 8.87 1.68
CA GLU A 481 22.98 9.59 2.79
C GLU A 481 23.36 8.67 3.95
N SER A 482 22.99 7.39 3.86
CA SER A 482 23.18 6.39 4.91
C SER A 482 24.62 5.89 4.92
N HIS A 483 25.28 6.08 6.07
CA HIS A 483 26.66 5.67 6.32
C HIS A 483 26.87 4.15 6.34
N VAL A 484 25.79 3.39 6.51
CA VAL A 484 25.82 1.92 6.50
C VAL A 484 25.58 1.39 5.09
N GLU A 485 24.84 2.13 4.26
CA GLU A 485 24.37 1.64 2.95
C GLU A 485 25.26 2.14 1.81
N MET A 486 25.25 3.44 1.48
CA MET A 486 25.84 3.94 0.23
C MET A 486 26.81 5.11 0.38
N ALA A 487 26.86 5.79 1.54
CA ALA A 487 27.79 6.89 1.78
C ALA A 487 28.87 6.49 2.78
N CYS A 488 30.12 6.91 2.59
CA CYS A 488 31.05 6.97 3.72
C CYS A 488 30.70 8.18 4.61
N GLY A 489 31.09 8.15 5.89
CA GLY A 489 30.79 9.17 6.89
C GLY A 489 30.43 8.59 8.26
N PRO A 490 30.76 9.22 9.40
CA PRO A 490 30.11 8.87 10.66
C PRO A 490 28.62 9.22 10.61
N VAL A 491 27.84 8.68 11.56
CA VAL A 491 26.38 8.88 11.71
C VAL A 491 25.95 10.36 11.59
N ASP A 492 26.82 11.30 11.99
CA ASP A 492 26.57 12.74 12.05
C ASP A 492 27.19 13.54 10.89
N ARG A 493 27.91 12.92 9.95
CA ARG A 493 28.61 13.60 8.84
C ARG A 493 28.70 12.72 7.59
N SER A 494 27.69 12.74 6.75
CA SER A 494 27.75 12.17 5.39
C SER A 494 27.68 13.27 4.32
N ARG A 495 28.03 12.90 3.09
CA ARG A 495 27.78 13.71 1.90
C ARG A 495 26.27 13.88 1.66
N PHE A 496 25.90 14.92 0.93
CA PHE A 496 24.51 15.24 0.58
C PHE A 496 24.33 15.37 -0.95
N PHE A 497 23.09 15.42 -1.44
CA PHE A 497 22.77 15.26 -2.86
C PHE A 497 23.50 16.19 -3.85
N PRO A 498 23.66 17.49 -3.59
CA PRO A 498 24.43 18.40 -4.44
C PRO A 498 25.88 17.97 -4.65
N GLN A 499 26.54 17.38 -3.65
CA GLN A 499 27.88 16.84 -3.81
C GLN A 499 27.84 15.62 -4.75
N LEU A 500 26.93 14.68 -4.55
CA LEU A 500 26.76 13.55 -5.48
C LEU A 500 26.52 14.03 -6.92
N ALA A 501 25.71 15.07 -7.08
CA ALA A 501 25.46 15.67 -8.38
C ALA A 501 26.75 16.19 -9.02
N MET A 502 27.62 16.88 -8.28
CA MET A 502 28.93 17.33 -8.79
C MET A 502 29.76 16.15 -9.31
N LYS A 503 29.73 15.00 -8.63
CA LYS A 503 30.40 13.77 -9.08
C LYS A 503 29.79 13.24 -10.37
N LEU A 504 28.48 13.01 -10.39
CA LEU A 504 27.81 12.33 -11.51
C LEU A 504 27.67 13.22 -12.76
N LEU A 505 27.58 14.54 -12.58
CA LEU A 505 27.47 15.51 -13.67
C LEU A 505 28.84 15.92 -14.24
N ASP A 506 29.94 15.46 -13.65
CA ASP A 506 31.27 15.68 -14.22
C ASP A 506 31.37 15.03 -15.62
N SER A 507 31.81 15.81 -16.60
CA SER A 507 31.96 15.36 -18.01
C SER A 507 32.85 14.13 -18.23
N ARG A 508 33.67 13.75 -17.25
CA ARG A 508 34.53 12.56 -17.27
C ARG A 508 33.80 11.30 -16.76
N VAL A 509 32.72 11.47 -16.00
CA VAL A 509 31.87 10.38 -15.52
C VAL A 509 30.86 10.02 -16.60
N LYS A 510 30.87 8.76 -17.01
CA LYS A 510 29.84 8.21 -17.88
C LYS A 510 28.78 7.52 -17.04
N PRO A 511 27.48 7.68 -17.35
CA PRO A 511 26.43 6.85 -16.78
C PRO A 511 26.75 5.37 -16.98
N LEU A 512 26.70 4.59 -15.89
CA LEU A 512 27.06 3.17 -15.86
C LEU A 512 28.48 2.88 -16.37
N GLY A 513 29.40 3.84 -16.25
CA GLY A 513 30.75 3.75 -16.82
C GLY A 513 31.61 2.61 -16.28
N LEU A 514 31.20 1.98 -15.17
CA LEU A 514 31.85 0.83 -14.56
C LEU A 514 31.16 -0.51 -14.88
N GLN A 515 30.00 -0.47 -15.54
CA GLN A 515 29.14 -1.62 -15.86
C GLN A 515 29.03 -1.80 -17.37
N LYS A 516 28.93 -3.06 -17.81
CA LYS A 516 28.43 -3.36 -19.16
C LYS A 516 26.91 -3.20 -19.20
N VAL A 517 26.39 -2.74 -20.33
CA VAL A 517 24.95 -2.69 -20.61
C VAL A 517 24.68 -3.56 -21.83
N HIS A 518 23.70 -4.46 -21.74
CA HIS A 518 23.39 -5.36 -22.85
C HIS A 518 22.83 -4.54 -24.04
N SER A 519 23.26 -4.83 -25.27
CA SER A 519 22.79 -4.09 -26.46
C SER A 519 21.28 -4.25 -26.73
N GLU A 520 20.68 -5.32 -26.20
CA GLU A 520 19.24 -5.58 -26.21
C GLU A 520 18.58 -5.37 -24.84
N ASP A 521 19.21 -4.65 -23.91
CA ASP A 521 18.53 -4.16 -22.69
C ASP A 521 17.25 -3.42 -23.10
N SER A 522 16.15 -3.72 -22.42
CA SER A 522 14.80 -3.30 -22.80
C SER A 522 14.62 -1.77 -22.80
N MET A 523 15.45 -1.05 -22.04
CA MET A 523 15.34 0.38 -21.84
C MET A 523 16.60 1.13 -22.26
N LEU A 524 17.79 0.60 -21.95
CA LEU A 524 19.08 1.26 -22.18
C LEU A 524 19.82 0.77 -23.44
N GLY A 525 19.39 -0.33 -24.06
CA GLY A 525 20.13 -0.97 -25.15
C GLY A 525 20.43 -0.05 -26.35
N GLY A 526 19.50 0.87 -26.66
CA GLY A 526 19.67 1.84 -27.75
C GLY A 526 20.72 2.93 -27.51
N ILE A 527 21.21 3.08 -26.27
CA ILE A 527 22.25 4.04 -25.87
C ILE A 527 23.42 3.35 -25.14
N ALA A 528 23.49 2.02 -25.20
CA ALA A 528 24.58 1.24 -24.61
C ALA A 528 25.87 1.40 -25.42
N GLU A 529 27.00 1.54 -24.72
CA GLU A 529 28.33 1.49 -25.33
C GLU A 529 28.75 0.04 -25.65
N ASN A 530 29.73 -0.13 -26.54
CA ASN A 530 30.25 -1.47 -26.89
C ASN A 530 31.01 -2.16 -25.75
N ASP A 531 31.53 -1.41 -24.77
CA ASP A 531 32.27 -1.94 -23.62
C ASP A 531 31.51 -1.66 -22.31
N LYS A 532 31.65 -0.46 -21.76
CA LYS A 532 30.98 -0.03 -20.52
C LYS A 532 30.34 1.35 -20.64
N GLY A 533 29.25 1.53 -19.91
CA GLY A 533 28.50 2.77 -19.84
C GLY A 533 27.56 3.04 -21.00
N LEU A 534 27.07 4.27 -21.04
CA LEU A 534 26.12 4.78 -22.03
C LEU A 534 26.76 5.86 -22.92
N THR A 535 26.21 6.05 -24.12
CA THR A 535 26.66 7.02 -25.13
C THR A 535 26.16 8.46 -24.85
N THR A 536 25.81 8.78 -23.61
CA THR A 536 25.16 10.04 -23.17
C THR A 536 25.80 10.50 -21.85
N SER A 537 25.51 11.72 -21.40
CA SER A 537 25.82 12.15 -20.03
C SER A 537 24.58 12.17 -19.13
N TYR A 538 24.77 12.19 -17.80
CA TYR A 538 23.67 12.39 -16.84
C TYR A 538 22.99 13.75 -17.05
N GLU A 539 23.76 14.80 -17.35
CA GLU A 539 23.21 16.12 -17.68
C GLU A 539 22.23 16.06 -18.86
N GLU A 540 22.60 15.37 -19.95
CA GLU A 540 21.73 15.21 -21.13
C GLU A 540 20.48 14.38 -20.81
N MET A 541 20.61 13.34 -19.99
CA MET A 541 19.48 12.51 -19.55
C MET A 541 18.50 13.34 -18.71
N ILE A 542 18.99 14.17 -17.77
CA ILE A 542 18.15 15.07 -16.95
C ILE A 542 17.44 16.09 -17.82
N LYS A 543 18.14 16.76 -18.74
CA LYS A 543 17.54 17.76 -19.66
C LYS A 543 16.49 17.16 -20.60
N SER A 544 16.59 15.86 -20.87
CA SER A 544 15.61 15.12 -21.66
C SER A 544 14.38 14.75 -20.83
N ALA A 545 14.57 14.38 -19.56
CA ALA A 545 13.53 13.90 -18.67
C ALA A 545 12.71 15.03 -17.99
N PHE A 546 13.32 16.15 -17.62
CA PHE A 546 12.69 17.18 -16.77
C PHE A 546 12.43 18.50 -17.50
N GLN A 547 11.36 19.19 -17.08
CA GLN A 547 11.07 20.56 -17.50
C GLN A 547 12.20 21.52 -17.07
N GLU A 548 12.54 22.49 -17.92
CA GLU A 548 13.70 23.38 -17.74
C GLU A 548 13.68 24.16 -16.41
N GLN A 549 12.50 24.51 -15.91
CA GLN A 549 12.32 25.27 -14.67
C GLN A 549 12.84 24.58 -13.40
N TYR A 550 13.16 23.27 -13.45
CA TYR A 550 13.69 22.48 -12.33
C TYR A 550 15.18 22.18 -12.41
N TRP A 551 15.88 22.54 -13.50
CA TRP A 551 17.32 22.33 -13.60
C TRP A 551 18.09 23.49 -14.25
N ASP A 552 17.44 24.36 -15.02
CA ASP A 552 18.08 25.49 -15.70
C ASP A 552 17.92 26.80 -14.92
N SER A 553 19.03 27.43 -14.55
CA SER A 553 19.03 28.73 -13.89
C SER A 553 20.22 29.58 -14.30
N ALA A 554 20.00 30.90 -14.38
CA ALA A 554 21.07 31.85 -14.68
C ALA A 554 21.97 32.17 -13.47
N LEU A 555 21.46 31.95 -12.26
CA LEU A 555 22.16 32.18 -11.00
C LEU A 555 22.37 30.83 -10.28
N PRO A 556 23.44 30.69 -9.46
CA PRO A 556 23.59 29.54 -8.60
C PRO A 556 22.64 29.58 -7.40
N VAL A 557 22.48 28.44 -6.74
CA VAL A 557 21.86 28.28 -5.43
C VAL A 557 22.98 28.15 -4.40
N SER A 558 23.05 29.08 -3.46
CA SER A 558 24.02 28.99 -2.36
C SER A 558 23.46 28.10 -1.25
N LEU A 559 24.16 27.00 -0.95
CA LEU A 559 23.79 26.06 0.11
C LEU A 559 24.91 26.00 1.15
N GLN A 560 24.53 25.76 2.41
CA GLN A 560 25.51 25.54 3.47
C GLN A 560 25.91 24.07 3.49
N HIS A 561 27.21 23.81 3.33
CA HIS A 561 27.75 22.46 3.42
C HIS A 561 27.47 21.89 4.83
N PRO A 562 26.89 20.68 4.95
CA PRO A 562 26.44 20.13 6.24
C PRO A 562 27.59 19.87 7.22
N VAL A 563 28.75 19.44 6.72
CA VAL A 563 29.97 19.23 7.52
C VAL A 563 30.77 20.50 7.80
N THR A 564 31.21 21.21 6.75
CA THR A 564 32.14 22.34 6.92
C THR A 564 31.44 23.63 7.37
N ASN A 565 30.11 23.69 7.27
CA ASN A 565 29.30 24.89 7.50
C ASN A 565 29.67 26.08 6.59
N VAL A 566 30.44 25.83 5.53
CA VAL A 566 30.80 26.83 4.51
C VAL A 566 29.67 26.95 3.50
N TRP A 567 29.41 28.18 3.04
CA TRP A 567 28.46 28.43 1.96
C TRP A 567 29.14 28.21 0.62
N GLU A 568 28.52 27.38 -0.21
CA GLU A 568 29.01 27.00 -1.54
C GLU A 568 27.90 27.20 -2.56
N ASP A 569 28.30 27.56 -3.78
CA ASP A 569 27.38 27.80 -4.89
C ASP A 569 27.25 26.54 -5.74
N TYR A 570 26.01 26.09 -5.92
CA TYR A 570 25.63 24.95 -6.74
C TYR A 570 24.77 25.42 -7.92
N SER A 571 24.86 24.76 -9.07
CA SER A 571 23.83 24.90 -10.11
C SER A 571 22.47 24.45 -9.57
N MET A 572 21.37 24.91 -10.17
CA MET A 572 20.04 24.46 -9.74
C MET A 572 19.84 22.95 -9.99
N MET A 573 20.46 22.38 -11.01
CA MET A 573 20.46 20.93 -11.25
C MET A 573 21.12 20.16 -10.10
N GLU A 574 22.24 20.65 -9.57
CA GLU A 574 22.90 20.05 -8.41
C GLU A 574 22.07 20.25 -7.13
N ALA A 575 21.54 21.46 -6.91
CA ALA A 575 20.71 21.76 -5.75
C ALA A 575 19.42 20.92 -5.68
N ASN A 576 18.80 20.63 -6.84
CA ASN A 576 17.60 19.79 -6.95
C ASN A 576 17.91 18.30 -7.14
N PHE A 577 19.16 17.85 -6.96
CA PHE A 577 19.50 16.49 -7.36
C PHE A 577 18.76 15.42 -6.54
N ALA A 578 18.41 15.69 -5.28
CA ALA A 578 17.54 14.80 -4.49
C ALA A 578 16.17 14.58 -5.15
N PHE A 579 15.54 15.67 -5.59
CA PHE A 579 14.26 15.68 -6.29
C PHE A 579 14.34 14.93 -7.62
N ILE A 580 15.38 15.23 -8.41
CA ILE A 580 15.64 14.60 -9.71
C ILE A 580 15.87 13.09 -9.53
N PHE A 581 16.74 12.72 -8.59
CA PHE A 581 17.09 11.33 -8.29
C PHE A 581 15.87 10.53 -7.83
N GLY A 582 15.13 11.05 -6.84
CA GLY A 582 13.95 10.38 -6.30
C GLY A 582 12.87 10.12 -7.34
N ILE A 583 12.54 11.12 -8.17
CA ILE A 583 11.52 10.97 -9.22
C ILE A 583 11.99 10.05 -10.34
N ALA A 584 13.26 10.11 -10.73
CA ALA A 584 13.83 9.24 -11.75
C ALA A 584 13.81 7.77 -11.28
N VAL A 585 14.33 7.47 -10.09
CA VAL A 585 14.34 6.10 -9.53
C VAL A 585 12.91 5.58 -9.37
N GLN A 586 11.99 6.40 -8.84
CA GLN A 586 10.58 6.04 -8.79
C GLN A 586 10.01 5.67 -10.16
N ALA A 587 10.32 6.45 -11.20
CA ALA A 587 9.79 6.17 -12.53
C ALA A 587 10.23 4.79 -13.03
N TYR A 588 11.49 4.42 -12.78
CA TYR A 588 11.99 3.07 -13.08
C TYR A 588 11.35 1.99 -12.21
N GLU A 589 11.28 2.17 -10.89
CA GLU A 589 10.69 1.17 -9.98
C GLU A 589 9.21 0.91 -10.27
N ARG A 590 8.48 1.92 -10.78
CA ARG A 590 7.09 1.77 -11.25
C ARG A 590 6.94 0.90 -12.50
N THR A 591 8.03 0.58 -13.19
CA THR A 591 8.04 -0.38 -14.30
C THR A 591 8.25 -1.83 -13.85
N LEU A 592 8.70 -2.05 -12.61
CA LEU A 592 9.05 -3.37 -12.07
C LEU A 592 7.82 -4.12 -11.55
N LEU A 593 6.88 -4.42 -12.45
CA LEU A 593 5.62 -5.10 -12.11
C LEU A 593 5.64 -6.58 -12.55
N SER A 594 5.39 -7.49 -11.61
CA SER A 594 5.23 -8.92 -11.85
C SER A 594 3.76 -9.29 -12.02
N GLY A 595 3.41 -10.05 -13.05
CA GLY A 595 2.01 -10.41 -13.34
C GLY A 595 1.87 -11.66 -14.19
N GLU A 596 2.95 -12.44 -14.34
CA GLU A 596 3.02 -13.63 -15.18
C GLU A 596 3.36 -14.90 -14.38
N SER A 597 3.13 -14.87 -13.06
CA SER A 597 3.32 -16.03 -12.20
C SER A 597 2.35 -17.17 -12.57
N LYS A 598 2.61 -18.37 -12.03
CA LYS A 598 1.71 -19.51 -12.22
C LYS A 598 0.31 -19.19 -11.67
N PHE A 599 0.23 -18.51 -10.53
CA PHE A 599 -1.03 -18.06 -9.97
C PHE A 599 -1.75 -17.05 -10.85
N ASP A 600 -1.03 -16.06 -11.43
CA ASP A 600 -1.64 -15.07 -12.32
C ASP A 600 -2.27 -15.73 -13.56
N LYS A 601 -1.58 -16.72 -14.14
CA LYS A 601 -2.11 -17.53 -15.25
C LYS A 601 -3.31 -18.34 -14.83
N PHE A 602 -3.31 -18.93 -13.63
CA PHE A 602 -4.48 -19.62 -13.08
C PHE A 602 -5.67 -18.67 -12.89
N ALA A 603 -5.43 -17.47 -12.35
CA ALA A 603 -6.47 -16.45 -12.16
C ALA A 603 -7.11 -16.05 -13.49
N ARG A 604 -6.30 -15.89 -14.55
CA ARG A 604 -6.79 -15.60 -15.92
C ARG A 604 -7.39 -16.79 -16.67
N GLY A 605 -7.40 -17.99 -16.08
CA GLY A 605 -7.82 -19.21 -16.77
C GLY A 605 -6.86 -19.67 -17.88
N GLU A 606 -5.61 -19.19 -17.86
CA GLU A 606 -4.53 -19.51 -18.80
C GLU A 606 -3.62 -20.66 -18.31
N GLY A 607 -3.78 -21.09 -17.06
CA GLY A 607 -3.03 -22.18 -16.43
C GLY A 607 -3.84 -22.88 -15.36
N ASP A 608 -3.28 -23.95 -14.79
CA ASP A 608 -3.88 -24.67 -13.67
C ASP A 608 -2.90 -24.79 -12.49
N LEU A 609 -3.48 -24.90 -11.29
CA LEU A 609 -2.78 -25.23 -10.06
C LEU A 609 -2.92 -26.75 -9.80
N THR A 610 -1.93 -27.33 -9.13
CA THR A 610 -2.03 -28.69 -8.60
C THR A 610 -3.05 -28.72 -7.45
N GLU A 611 -3.55 -29.90 -7.11
CA GLU A 611 -4.49 -30.04 -5.98
C GLU A 611 -3.90 -29.57 -4.65
N ALA A 612 -2.60 -29.79 -4.42
CA ALA A 612 -1.90 -29.28 -3.24
C ALA A 612 -1.84 -27.74 -3.21
N GLU A 613 -1.59 -27.10 -4.35
CA GLU A 613 -1.59 -25.64 -4.47
C GLU A 613 -2.99 -25.04 -4.31
N LYS A 614 -4.03 -25.69 -4.86
CA LYS A 614 -5.44 -25.28 -4.68
C LYS A 614 -5.85 -25.38 -3.21
N GLU A 615 -5.50 -26.48 -2.54
CA GLU A 615 -5.76 -26.64 -1.10
C GLU A 615 -4.98 -25.59 -0.30
N GLY A 616 -3.72 -25.33 -0.64
CA GLY A 616 -2.91 -24.27 -0.03
C GLY A 616 -3.56 -22.89 -0.14
N PHE A 617 -4.03 -22.53 -1.33
CA PHE A 617 -4.74 -21.28 -1.60
C PHE A 617 -6.04 -21.16 -0.78
N SER A 618 -6.86 -22.21 -0.79
CA SER A 618 -8.10 -22.23 -0.02
C SER A 618 -7.82 -22.07 1.49
N ARG A 619 -6.78 -22.72 2.00
CA ARG A 619 -6.38 -22.57 3.41
C ARG A 619 -5.93 -21.15 3.73
N PHE A 620 -5.19 -20.51 2.82
CA PHE A 620 -4.72 -19.15 2.98
C PHE A 620 -5.88 -18.13 3.07
N LEU A 621 -6.93 -18.30 2.26
CA LEU A 621 -8.05 -17.34 2.19
C LEU A 621 -9.21 -17.58 3.16
N SER A 622 -9.63 -18.82 3.33
CA SER A 622 -10.91 -19.12 3.99
C SER A 622 -10.88 -20.36 4.89
N GLY A 623 -9.73 -21.02 5.00
CA GLY A 623 -9.56 -22.20 5.85
C GLY A 623 -9.31 -21.88 7.32
N GLY A 624 -9.89 -20.82 7.88
CA GLY A 624 -9.74 -20.45 9.30
C GLY A 624 -8.30 -20.21 9.75
N THR A 625 -7.41 -19.81 8.83
CA THR A 625 -6.00 -19.50 9.13
C THR A 625 -5.75 -18.01 9.40
N GLY A 626 -6.65 -17.12 8.96
CA GLY A 626 -6.54 -15.67 9.15
C GLY A 626 -5.47 -14.98 8.31
N CYS A 627 -4.77 -15.68 7.40
CA CYS A 627 -3.67 -15.08 6.63
C CYS A 627 -4.13 -13.89 5.77
N ASN A 628 -5.32 -13.98 5.17
CA ASN A 628 -5.92 -12.94 4.34
C ASN A 628 -6.37 -11.70 5.14
N GLY A 629 -6.44 -11.74 6.47
CA GLY A 629 -6.74 -10.54 7.26
C GLY A 629 -5.66 -9.45 7.13
N CYS A 630 -4.41 -9.85 6.92
CA CYS A 630 -3.28 -8.95 6.66
C CYS A 630 -2.78 -9.02 5.21
N HIS A 631 -2.85 -10.19 4.58
CA HIS A 631 -2.34 -10.42 3.24
C HIS A 631 -3.47 -10.50 2.21
N ASP A 632 -4.13 -9.37 2.02
CA ASP A 632 -5.32 -9.26 1.17
C ASP A 632 -5.04 -8.62 -0.20
N GLY A 633 -6.02 -8.75 -1.08
CA GLY A 633 -6.06 -8.14 -2.39
C GLY A 633 -5.00 -8.69 -3.36
N PRO A 634 -4.81 -8.01 -4.49
CA PRO A 634 -3.99 -8.51 -5.61
C PRO A 634 -2.51 -8.60 -5.27
N MET A 635 -2.07 -7.81 -4.29
CA MET A 635 -0.70 -7.77 -3.79
C MET A 635 -0.46 -8.72 -2.62
N PHE A 636 -1.51 -9.34 -2.08
CA PHE A 636 -1.48 -10.10 -0.84
C PHE A 636 -0.83 -9.28 0.29
N SER A 637 -1.28 -8.04 0.44
CA SER A 637 -0.80 -7.07 1.42
C SER A 637 -1.80 -5.92 1.58
N THR A 638 -2.22 -5.67 2.82
CA THR A 638 -3.03 -4.50 3.18
C THR A 638 -2.21 -3.19 3.24
N ALA A 639 -0.88 -3.23 3.08
CA ALA A 639 -0.03 -2.03 3.07
C ALA A 639 -0.03 -1.26 1.73
N THR A 640 -1.05 -1.46 0.91
CA THR A 640 -1.16 -0.90 -0.44
C THR A 640 -2.11 0.29 -0.49
N LEU A 641 -2.04 1.05 -1.59
CA LEU A 641 -2.84 2.25 -1.80
C LEU A 641 -4.34 1.97 -1.68
N GLU A 642 -4.82 0.81 -2.11
CA GLU A 642 -6.24 0.43 -2.09
C GLU A 642 -6.82 0.41 -0.67
N PHE A 643 -6.18 -0.30 0.25
CA PHE A 643 -6.67 -0.46 1.63
C PHE A 643 -6.44 0.79 2.47
N THR A 644 -5.20 1.30 2.47
CA THR A 644 -4.81 2.42 3.33
C THR A 644 -5.48 3.76 2.98
N LEU A 645 -6.01 3.91 1.76
CA LEU A 645 -6.80 5.08 1.39
C LEU A 645 -8.22 5.05 1.95
N VAL A 646 -8.76 3.85 2.15
CA VAL A 646 -10.11 3.64 2.68
C VAL A 646 -10.08 3.75 4.19
N GLU A 647 -9.15 3.05 4.84
CA GLU A 647 -9.01 3.03 6.30
C GLU A 647 -7.53 3.20 6.70
N PRO A 648 -7.02 4.43 6.84
CA PRO A 648 -5.61 4.66 7.16
C PRO A 648 -5.26 4.33 8.62
N ILE A 649 -6.25 4.34 9.52
CA ILE A 649 -6.11 4.03 10.95
C ILE A 649 -7.23 3.06 11.33
N GLU A 650 -6.84 1.92 11.92
CA GLU A 650 -7.74 0.87 12.37
C GLU A 650 -7.80 0.86 13.91
N ALA A 651 -8.97 0.59 14.49
CA ALA A 651 -9.13 0.43 15.93
C ALA A 651 -9.27 -1.05 16.28
N MET A 652 -8.26 -1.65 16.92
CA MET A 652 -8.29 -3.06 17.32
C MET A 652 -7.97 -3.23 18.81
N ARG A 653 -8.42 -4.33 19.42
CA ARG A 653 -8.06 -4.67 20.80
C ARG A 653 -6.70 -5.36 20.79
N LEU A 654 -5.76 -4.94 21.62
CA LEU A 654 -4.43 -5.59 21.72
C LEU A 654 -4.55 -7.02 22.29
N ALA A 655 -3.75 -7.97 21.79
CA ALA A 655 -3.81 -9.39 22.18
C ALA A 655 -3.75 -9.60 23.70
N ASN A 656 -2.89 -8.82 24.37
CA ASN A 656 -2.58 -8.96 25.79
C ASN A 656 -2.95 -7.72 26.63
N SER A 657 -3.88 -6.87 26.16
CA SER A 657 -4.34 -5.69 26.90
C SER A 657 -5.87 -5.55 26.94
N ALA A 658 -6.35 -4.85 27.97
CA ALA A 658 -7.77 -4.51 28.13
C ALA A 658 -8.18 -3.26 27.33
N ASP A 659 -7.19 -2.50 26.82
CA ASP A 659 -7.40 -1.24 26.12
C ASP A 659 -7.55 -1.44 24.60
N LYS A 660 -8.30 -0.55 23.94
CA LYS A 660 -8.34 -0.45 22.48
C LYS A 660 -7.07 0.24 21.98
N GLY A 661 -6.30 -0.45 21.15
CA GLY A 661 -5.18 0.09 20.40
C GLY A 661 -5.64 0.72 19.09
N LEU A 662 -4.99 1.81 18.68
CA LEU A 662 -5.08 2.32 17.31
C LEU A 662 -3.83 1.92 16.54
N TYR A 663 -4.04 1.46 15.32
CA TYR A 663 -3.03 0.94 14.42
C TYR A 663 -3.05 1.68 13.10
N ASP A 664 -1.94 1.64 12.39
CA ASP A 664 -1.88 2.12 11.03
C ASP A 664 -2.13 0.91 10.12
N SER A 665 -3.15 0.99 9.27
CA SER A 665 -3.53 -0.12 8.39
C SER A 665 -2.34 -0.60 7.53
N GLY A 666 -2.16 -1.91 7.45
CA GLY A 666 -1.03 -2.54 6.76
C GLY A 666 0.28 -2.53 7.54
N PHE A 667 0.28 -2.19 8.83
CA PHE A 667 1.43 -2.29 9.72
C PHE A 667 1.07 -3.05 11.00
N TYR A 668 1.69 -4.21 11.22
CA TYR A 668 1.37 -5.07 12.36
C TYR A 668 2.63 -5.61 13.05
N ASN A 669 2.51 -5.93 14.33
CA ASN A 669 3.54 -6.64 15.08
C ASN A 669 3.16 -8.12 15.21
N VAL A 670 3.88 -8.96 14.47
CA VAL A 670 3.63 -10.41 14.42
C VAL A 670 4.45 -11.20 15.44
N GLY A 671 5.21 -10.53 16.31
CA GLY A 671 5.97 -11.21 17.37
C GLY A 671 7.16 -12.03 16.85
N VAL A 672 7.82 -11.60 15.77
CA VAL A 672 9.07 -12.23 15.28
C VAL A 672 10.30 -11.81 16.11
N ARG A 673 10.21 -10.63 16.73
CA ARG A 673 11.22 -10.03 17.59
C ARG A 673 10.56 -9.31 18.77
N SER A 674 11.30 -9.18 19.88
CA SER A 674 10.90 -8.31 20.99
C SER A 674 10.77 -6.86 20.52
N THR A 675 9.66 -6.21 20.89
CA THR A 675 9.41 -4.79 20.58
C THR A 675 10.49 -3.85 21.13
N GLU A 676 11.11 -4.21 22.27
CA GLU A 676 12.17 -3.39 22.88
C GLU A 676 13.47 -3.38 22.06
N GLU A 677 13.66 -4.35 21.16
CA GLU A 677 14.84 -4.44 20.31
C GLU A 677 14.64 -3.80 18.93
N ASP A 678 13.41 -3.77 18.43
CA ASP A 678 13.05 -3.06 17.21
C ASP A 678 11.67 -2.39 17.36
N LEU A 679 11.68 -1.07 17.59
CA LEU A 679 10.47 -0.28 17.76
C LEU A 679 9.65 -0.16 16.47
N GLY A 680 10.19 -0.53 15.30
CA GLY A 680 9.49 -0.45 14.03
C GLY A 680 8.92 0.94 13.78
N ARG A 681 7.63 0.99 13.50
CA ARG A 681 6.86 2.23 13.28
C ARG A 681 6.74 3.13 14.53
N GLY A 682 6.93 2.57 15.72
CA GLY A 682 6.91 3.29 17.00
C GLY A 682 8.23 3.97 17.39
N ARG A 683 9.21 4.03 16.48
CA ARG A 683 10.51 4.69 16.70
C ARG A 683 10.36 6.19 16.99
N GLN A 684 11.33 6.76 17.72
CA GLN A 684 11.29 8.14 18.23
C GLN A 684 12.54 8.96 17.89
N ASP A 685 13.44 8.41 17.09
CA ASP A 685 14.72 9.02 16.71
C ASP A 685 14.62 9.91 15.46
N LEU A 686 13.43 10.02 14.86
CA LEU A 686 13.14 10.92 13.75
C LEU A 686 12.57 12.28 14.24
N PRO A 687 12.64 13.36 13.42
CA PRO A 687 12.16 14.69 13.81
C PRO A 687 10.68 14.77 14.24
N GLY A 688 9.87 13.77 13.88
CA GLY A 688 8.48 13.63 14.29
C GLY A 688 7.98 12.20 14.19
N PRO A 689 6.77 11.91 14.73
CA PRO A 689 6.20 10.57 14.65
C PRO A 689 5.82 10.21 13.22
N ILE A 690 6.26 9.05 12.73
CA ILE A 690 5.92 8.55 11.38
C ILE A 690 4.59 7.78 11.35
N ALA A 691 4.09 7.35 12.50
CA ALA A 691 2.80 6.68 12.63
C ALA A 691 1.63 7.68 12.55
N LEU A 692 0.67 7.41 11.69
CA LEU A 692 -0.56 8.19 11.49
C LEU A 692 -1.44 8.17 12.73
N SER A 693 -1.57 7.02 13.40
CA SER A 693 -2.29 6.89 14.68
C SER A 693 -1.71 7.77 15.78
N ILE A 694 -0.37 7.86 15.90
CA ILE A 694 0.29 8.78 16.84
C ILE A 694 0.03 10.24 16.46
N GLN A 695 0.10 10.58 15.17
CA GLN A 695 -0.19 11.93 14.69
C GLN A 695 -1.65 12.33 15.00
N SER A 696 -2.61 11.44 14.74
CA SER A 696 -4.04 11.63 15.03
C SER A 696 -4.31 11.80 16.53
N ASN A 697 -3.74 10.93 17.38
CA ASN A 697 -3.83 11.05 18.84
C ASN A 697 -3.24 12.37 19.39
N ASN A 698 -2.23 12.93 18.73
CA ASN A 698 -1.65 14.23 19.09
C ASN A 698 -2.50 15.42 18.59
N GLY A 699 -3.62 15.18 17.90
CA GLY A 699 -4.41 16.22 17.24
C GLY A 699 -3.66 16.92 16.11
N ASN A 700 -2.67 16.24 15.51
CA ASN A 700 -1.92 16.75 14.37
C ASN A 700 -2.49 16.15 13.09
N ASP A 701 -3.48 16.83 12.50
CA ASP A 701 -4.13 16.49 11.23
C ASP A 701 -3.42 17.07 10.00
N THR A 702 -2.33 17.83 10.20
CA THR A 702 -1.78 18.70 9.16
C THR A 702 -1.01 17.99 8.03
N LEU A 703 -0.89 16.66 8.06
CA LEU A 703 0.04 15.91 7.21
C LEU A 703 -0.62 14.89 6.26
N TRP A 704 -1.95 14.70 6.36
CA TRP A 704 -2.70 13.82 5.48
C TRP A 704 -4.13 14.34 5.32
N PRO A 705 -4.64 14.50 4.10
CA PRO A 705 -5.97 15.04 3.88
C PRO A 705 -7.01 14.11 4.50
N ASN A 706 -7.76 14.63 5.48
CA ASN A 706 -8.88 13.96 6.16
C ASN A 706 -8.52 12.73 7.02
N LEU A 707 -7.37 12.71 7.70
CA LEU A 707 -7.18 11.71 8.76
C LEU A 707 -8.32 11.84 9.78
N PRO A 708 -8.96 10.72 10.18
CA PRO A 708 -9.93 10.77 11.26
C PRO A 708 -9.21 11.29 12.51
N LEU A 709 -9.73 12.38 13.08
CA LEU A 709 -9.25 12.91 14.35
C LEU A 709 -9.72 11.96 15.45
N VAL A 710 -8.79 11.18 16.00
CA VAL A 710 -9.06 10.24 17.09
C VAL A 710 -8.25 10.66 18.30
N SER A 711 -8.94 11.01 19.38
CA SER A 711 -8.29 11.37 20.64
C SER A 711 -7.73 10.13 21.35
N ALA A 712 -6.71 10.34 22.20
CA ALA A 712 -6.19 9.27 23.06
C ALA A 712 -7.24 8.69 24.03
N GLU A 713 -8.35 9.40 24.26
CA GLU A 713 -9.49 8.93 25.06
C GLU A 713 -10.38 7.95 24.28
N GLU A 714 -10.41 8.04 22.94
CA GLU A 714 -11.15 7.14 22.05
C GLU A 714 -10.35 5.88 21.69
N GLY A 715 -9.03 5.99 21.66
CA GLY A 715 -8.10 4.86 21.49
C GLY A 715 -6.64 5.32 21.56
N LYS A 716 -5.77 4.49 22.10
CA LYS A 716 -4.34 4.80 22.24
C LYS A 716 -3.55 4.18 21.11
N ALA A 717 -2.76 4.97 20.40
CA ALA A 717 -1.84 4.47 19.38
C ALA A 717 -0.88 3.42 19.98
N SER A 718 -0.88 2.22 19.39
CA SER A 718 0.01 1.11 19.75
C SER A 718 0.63 0.61 18.45
N VAL A 719 1.84 1.09 18.17
CA VAL A 719 2.53 0.89 16.89
C VAL A 719 3.97 0.42 17.09
N LYS A 720 4.34 0.04 18.31
CA LYS A 720 5.71 -0.39 18.60
C LYS A 720 5.91 -1.81 18.09
N GLY A 721 7.00 -2.03 17.35
CA GLY A 721 7.28 -3.30 16.70
C GLY A 721 6.45 -3.54 15.43
N HIS A 722 5.59 -2.58 15.05
CA HIS A 722 4.78 -2.70 13.84
C HIS A 722 5.64 -2.53 12.59
N MET A 723 5.48 -3.47 11.67
CA MET A 723 6.17 -3.50 10.40
C MET A 723 5.17 -3.61 9.25
N LYS A 724 5.51 -3.01 8.13
CA LYS A 724 4.73 -3.04 6.89
C LYS A 724 4.49 -4.49 6.48
N VAL A 725 3.25 -4.84 6.20
CA VAL A 725 2.92 -6.15 5.61
C VAL A 725 3.59 -6.24 4.24
N PRO A 726 4.55 -7.17 4.03
CA PRO A 726 5.19 -7.32 2.72
C PRO A 726 4.22 -7.99 1.74
N THR A 727 4.35 -7.66 0.45
CA THR A 727 3.71 -8.43 -0.62
C THR A 727 4.19 -9.89 -0.59
N LEU A 728 3.28 -10.83 -0.84
CA LEU A 728 3.64 -12.25 -1.02
C LEU A 728 4.00 -12.60 -2.47
N ARG A 729 3.83 -11.67 -3.42
CA ARG A 729 4.31 -11.88 -4.80
C ARG A 729 5.82 -12.08 -4.83
N ASN A 730 6.26 -13.10 -5.55
CA ASN A 730 7.66 -13.51 -5.66
C ASN A 730 8.33 -13.88 -4.33
N ILE A 731 7.54 -14.18 -3.28
CA ILE A 731 8.06 -14.45 -1.93
C ILE A 731 9.10 -15.58 -1.92
N GLU A 732 8.98 -16.58 -2.79
CA GLU A 732 9.97 -17.65 -2.93
C GLU A 732 11.39 -17.15 -3.24
N LEU A 733 11.51 -16.00 -3.90
CA LEU A 733 12.79 -15.42 -4.33
C LEU A 733 13.40 -14.46 -3.29
N THR A 734 12.70 -14.17 -2.19
CA THR A 734 13.09 -13.12 -1.24
C THR A 734 13.50 -13.66 0.13
N ALA A 735 13.91 -14.92 0.20
CA ALA A 735 14.52 -15.48 1.40
C ALA A 735 15.82 -14.72 1.76
N PRO A 736 16.18 -14.61 3.05
CA PRO A 736 15.40 -15.08 4.20
C PRO A 736 14.26 -14.12 4.59
N TYR A 737 13.32 -14.63 5.37
CA TYR A 737 12.02 -13.98 5.61
C TYR A 737 11.99 -13.11 6.87
N PHE A 738 11.00 -12.21 6.90
CA PHE A 738 10.79 -11.14 7.88
C PHE A 738 11.82 -10.00 7.81
N HIS A 739 11.51 -8.88 8.46
CA HIS A 739 12.36 -7.68 8.50
C HIS A 739 13.76 -7.91 9.08
N ASN A 740 13.98 -9.03 9.77
CA ASN A 740 15.25 -9.41 10.37
C ASN A 740 15.90 -10.64 9.70
N GLY A 741 15.28 -11.24 8.68
CA GLY A 741 15.81 -12.44 8.02
C GLY A 741 15.81 -13.70 8.91
N LYS A 742 14.91 -13.80 9.90
CA LYS A 742 14.96 -14.88 10.92
C LYS A 742 14.78 -16.29 10.38
N TYR A 743 13.95 -16.46 9.36
CA TYR A 743 13.55 -17.77 8.84
C TYR A 743 14.01 -17.98 7.41
N LEU A 744 14.41 -19.21 7.08
CA LEU A 744 14.94 -19.54 5.76
C LEU A 744 13.88 -20.07 4.80
N SER A 745 12.94 -20.90 5.29
CA SER A 745 11.94 -21.57 4.46
C SER A 745 10.54 -21.01 4.66
N LEU A 746 9.69 -21.10 3.63
CA LEU A 746 8.28 -20.70 3.73
C LEU A 746 7.52 -21.61 4.71
N GLU A 747 7.92 -22.88 4.82
CA GLU A 747 7.37 -23.81 5.78
C GLU A 747 7.64 -23.35 7.22
N ASP A 748 8.85 -22.86 7.52
CA ASP A 748 9.14 -22.30 8.84
C ASP A 748 8.35 -21.01 9.12
N VAL A 749 8.08 -20.20 8.10
CA VAL A 749 7.22 -19.01 8.19
C VAL A 749 5.78 -19.42 8.52
N VAL A 750 5.20 -20.39 7.81
CA VAL A 750 3.85 -20.89 8.11
C VAL A 750 3.81 -21.53 9.50
N ALA A 751 4.85 -22.29 9.88
CA ALA A 751 4.99 -22.86 11.21
C ALA A 751 5.12 -21.78 12.31
N PHE A 752 5.71 -20.62 11.99
CA PHE A 752 5.78 -19.44 12.87
C PHE A 752 4.40 -18.89 13.19
N TYR A 753 3.58 -18.61 12.17
CA TYR A 753 2.21 -18.15 12.39
C TYR A 753 1.36 -19.23 13.07
N THR A 754 1.54 -20.50 12.72
CA THR A 754 0.79 -21.63 13.30
C THR A 754 0.86 -21.69 14.84
N ARG A 755 1.96 -21.21 15.44
CA ARG A 755 2.15 -21.22 16.90
C ARG A 755 1.90 -19.88 17.60
N GLY A 756 1.43 -18.86 16.89
CA GLY A 756 1.20 -17.51 17.44
C GLY A 756 2.47 -16.66 17.57
N GLY A 757 3.45 -16.86 16.70
CA GLY A 757 4.72 -16.11 16.70
C GLY A 757 5.74 -16.59 17.75
N ASP A 758 6.86 -15.87 17.88
CA ASP A 758 7.93 -16.22 18.82
C ASP A 758 7.83 -15.47 20.16
N PHE A 759 7.07 -14.37 20.17
CA PHE A 759 6.81 -13.55 21.35
C PHE A 759 5.30 -13.39 21.61
N PRO A 760 4.54 -14.48 21.83
CA PRO A 760 3.08 -14.45 21.98
C PRO A 760 2.58 -13.67 23.21
N GLY A 761 3.43 -13.44 24.20
CA GLY A 761 3.11 -12.66 25.41
C GLY A 761 3.40 -11.16 25.30
N ASN A 762 3.75 -10.66 24.11
CA ASN A 762 4.06 -9.25 23.90
C ASN A 762 2.79 -8.39 24.00
N GLU A 763 2.86 -7.27 24.73
CA GLU A 763 1.72 -6.35 24.92
C GLU A 763 1.37 -5.59 23.64
N ASP A 764 2.34 -5.36 22.76
CA ASP A 764 2.17 -4.72 21.45
C ASP A 764 1.93 -5.75 20.33
N LEU A 765 1.61 -7.01 20.65
CA LEU A 765 1.30 -8.04 19.64
C LEU A 765 -0.08 -7.79 19.03
N ASP A 766 -0.17 -7.98 17.72
CA ASP A 766 -1.44 -7.97 17.02
C ASP A 766 -2.38 -9.08 17.55
N PRO A 767 -3.66 -8.77 17.86
CA PRO A 767 -4.62 -9.73 18.41
C PRO A 767 -4.88 -10.95 17.54
N ASP A 768 -4.73 -10.85 16.22
CA ASP A 768 -5.02 -11.97 15.33
C ASP A 768 -3.85 -12.97 15.26
N ILE A 769 -2.73 -12.66 15.93
CA ILE A 769 -1.56 -13.54 16.03
C ILE A 769 -1.73 -14.51 17.20
N GLU A 770 -2.59 -15.49 16.98
CA GLU A 770 -2.86 -16.60 17.88
C GLU A 770 -2.48 -17.95 17.27
N PRO A 771 -2.31 -19.02 18.07
CA PRO A 771 -2.07 -20.36 17.55
C PRO A 771 -3.19 -20.84 16.59
N ILE A 772 -2.82 -21.17 15.35
CA ILE A 772 -3.76 -21.62 14.33
C ILE A 772 -4.04 -23.12 14.50
N GLY A 773 -5.08 -23.46 15.25
CA GLY A 773 -5.42 -24.84 15.60
C GLY A 773 -5.58 -25.79 14.39
N GLN A 774 -6.03 -25.29 13.25
CA GLN A 774 -6.19 -26.09 12.02
C GLN A 774 -4.86 -26.53 11.38
N LEU A 775 -3.76 -25.85 11.69
CA LEU A 775 -2.41 -26.12 11.19
C LEU A 775 -1.50 -26.77 12.24
N LEU A 776 -1.85 -26.64 13.53
CA LEU A 776 -1.04 -27.15 14.63
C LEU A 776 -0.84 -28.67 14.54
N GLY A 777 0.43 -29.10 14.54
CA GLY A 777 0.81 -30.50 14.41
C GLY A 777 0.55 -31.13 13.03
N LYS A 778 0.24 -30.32 12.00
CA LYS A 778 -0.10 -30.78 10.65
C LYS A 778 0.85 -30.20 9.60
N PRO A 779 2.13 -30.64 9.56
CA PRO A 779 3.15 -30.09 8.65
C PRO A 779 2.78 -30.22 7.17
N GLU A 780 2.08 -31.29 6.80
CA GLU A 780 1.47 -31.49 5.47
C GLU A 780 0.59 -30.31 5.04
N ARG A 781 -0.27 -29.82 5.94
CA ARG A 781 -1.17 -28.70 5.65
C ARG A 781 -0.40 -27.38 5.55
N GLN A 782 0.62 -27.20 6.39
CA GLN A 782 1.50 -26.03 6.35
C GLN A 782 2.29 -25.97 5.03
N ALA A 783 2.82 -27.11 4.59
CA ALA A 783 3.57 -27.23 3.35
C ALA A 783 2.73 -26.91 2.10
N LYS A 784 1.42 -27.22 2.11
CA LYS A 784 0.51 -26.86 1.01
C LYS A 784 0.32 -25.35 0.87
N ILE A 785 0.24 -24.60 1.98
CA ILE A 785 0.21 -23.14 1.95
C ILE A 785 1.52 -22.60 1.35
N ALA A 786 2.66 -23.12 1.81
CA ALA A 786 3.97 -22.77 1.25
C ALA A 786 4.08 -23.13 -0.25
N ALA A 787 3.50 -24.24 -0.68
CA ALA A 787 3.43 -24.63 -2.09
C ALA A 787 2.66 -23.61 -2.93
N TRP A 788 1.50 -23.18 -2.45
CA TRP A 788 0.73 -22.12 -3.10
C TRP A 788 1.51 -20.80 -3.16
N MET A 789 2.17 -20.38 -2.08
CA MET A 789 2.96 -19.15 -2.06
C MET A 789 4.06 -19.15 -3.14
N ARG A 790 4.65 -20.31 -3.46
CA ARG A 790 5.63 -20.44 -4.56
C ARG A 790 5.01 -20.25 -5.94
N THR A 791 3.70 -20.45 -6.10
CA THR A 791 3.01 -20.18 -7.36
C THR A 791 2.92 -18.69 -7.70
N LEU A 792 3.20 -17.82 -6.73
CA LEU A 792 3.26 -16.36 -6.87
C LEU A 792 4.58 -15.85 -7.48
N THR A 793 5.47 -16.75 -7.90
CA THR A 793 6.76 -16.43 -8.53
C THR A 793 6.60 -16.16 -10.04
N ASP A 794 7.03 -14.98 -10.48
CA ASP A 794 7.14 -14.62 -11.90
C ASP A 794 8.50 -15.05 -12.45
N GLU A 795 8.51 -16.06 -13.32
CA GLU A 795 9.72 -16.65 -13.89
C GLU A 795 10.61 -15.63 -14.62
N ARG A 796 10.02 -14.55 -15.16
CA ARG A 796 10.80 -13.49 -15.82
C ARG A 796 11.85 -12.87 -14.91
N ILE A 797 11.62 -12.89 -13.59
CA ILE A 797 12.57 -12.40 -12.58
C ILE A 797 13.75 -13.36 -12.42
N ARG A 798 13.50 -14.68 -12.36
CA ARG A 798 14.56 -15.70 -12.28
C ARG A 798 15.50 -15.66 -13.48
N TYR A 799 14.93 -15.42 -14.66
CA TYR A 799 15.67 -15.28 -15.91
C TYR A 799 16.14 -13.85 -16.18
N ARG A 800 15.76 -12.86 -15.35
CA ARG A 800 16.10 -11.44 -15.55
C ARG A 800 15.79 -10.94 -16.97
N SER A 801 14.63 -11.35 -17.47
CA SER A 801 14.04 -10.86 -18.71
C SER A 801 13.17 -9.63 -18.43
N ALA A 802 12.86 -8.85 -19.46
CA ALA A 802 12.11 -7.62 -19.32
C ALA A 802 10.77 -7.80 -18.58
N PRO A 803 10.40 -6.86 -17.68
CA PRO A 803 11.09 -5.60 -17.38
C PRO A 803 12.23 -5.71 -16.35
N PHE A 804 12.64 -6.92 -15.95
CA PHE A 804 13.63 -7.19 -14.90
C PHE A 804 15.06 -7.40 -15.42
N ASP A 805 15.30 -7.10 -16.70
CA ASP A 805 16.64 -7.09 -17.27
C ASP A 805 17.46 -5.90 -16.76
N GLY A 806 18.78 -6.04 -16.73
CA GLY A 806 19.61 -4.93 -16.28
C GLY A 806 21.10 -5.05 -16.58
N PRO A 807 21.85 -3.96 -16.35
CA PRO A 807 23.30 -3.90 -16.49
C PRO A 807 24.07 -4.97 -15.69
N GLU A 808 25.33 -5.14 -16.05
CA GLU A 808 26.30 -5.92 -15.28
C GLU A 808 26.43 -5.31 -13.88
N LEU A 809 26.55 -6.14 -12.86
CA LEU A 809 26.71 -5.69 -11.49
C LEU A 809 27.77 -6.54 -10.77
N SER A 810 28.89 -5.92 -10.42
CA SER A 810 29.94 -6.56 -9.63
C SER A 810 29.78 -6.17 -8.16
N ILE A 811 29.41 -7.12 -7.30
CA ILE A 811 29.10 -6.87 -5.89
C ILE A 811 30.04 -7.62 -4.96
N ALA A 812 30.36 -7.03 -3.82
CA ALA A 812 31.09 -7.71 -2.76
C ALA A 812 30.17 -8.73 -2.04
N ASN A 813 30.59 -9.99 -1.98
CA ASN A 813 29.97 -11.03 -1.16
C ASN A 813 30.96 -11.43 -0.06
N GLY A 814 31.11 -10.55 0.93
CA GLY A 814 32.16 -10.65 1.94
C GLY A 814 33.54 -10.29 1.38
N HIS A 815 34.57 -10.82 2.03
CA HIS A 815 35.96 -10.48 1.86
C HIS A 815 36.82 -11.74 1.86
N LYS A 816 38.02 -11.64 1.28
CA LYS A 816 39.02 -12.70 1.25
C LYS A 816 40.40 -12.16 1.57
N MET A 817 41.30 -13.05 1.96
CA MET A 817 42.72 -12.73 2.10
C MET A 817 43.41 -12.83 0.74
N GLU A 818 43.99 -11.73 0.28
CA GLU A 818 44.83 -11.68 -0.93
C GLU A 818 46.14 -10.95 -0.63
N ASN A 819 47.27 -11.60 -0.87
CA ASN A 819 48.61 -11.04 -0.63
C ASN A 819 48.85 -10.48 0.79
N GLY A 820 48.16 -11.04 1.80
CA GLY A 820 48.26 -10.59 3.20
C GLY A 820 47.37 -9.39 3.54
N GLN A 821 46.49 -8.96 2.63
CA GLN A 821 45.49 -7.91 2.84
C GLN A 821 44.07 -8.49 2.74
N ILE A 822 43.14 -7.88 3.44
CA ILE A 822 41.71 -8.19 3.32
C ILE A 822 41.17 -7.36 2.15
N VAL A 823 40.54 -8.02 1.18
CA VAL A 823 39.95 -7.39 -0.01
C VAL A 823 38.56 -7.94 -0.25
N ASP A 824 37.71 -7.19 -0.94
CA ASP A 824 36.36 -7.63 -1.32
C ASP A 824 36.39 -8.95 -2.11
N ASP A 825 35.54 -9.90 -1.75
CA ASP A 825 35.30 -11.10 -2.56
C ASP A 825 34.16 -10.84 -3.54
N MET A 826 34.54 -10.35 -4.73
CA MET A 826 33.59 -9.89 -5.73
C MET A 826 32.90 -11.05 -6.47
N ILE A 827 31.57 -10.96 -6.63
CA ILE A 827 30.75 -11.79 -7.51
C ILE A 827 30.13 -10.89 -8.57
N THR A 828 30.19 -11.32 -9.82
CA THR A 828 29.62 -10.56 -10.95
C THR A 828 28.31 -11.19 -11.41
N LEU A 829 27.26 -10.37 -11.43
CA LEU A 829 26.01 -10.63 -12.10
C LEU A 829 26.10 -10.03 -13.51
N GLU A 830 26.09 -10.88 -14.54
CA GLU A 830 26.26 -10.43 -15.94
C GLU A 830 25.10 -9.54 -16.41
N ALA A 831 25.34 -8.68 -17.41
CA ALA A 831 24.27 -7.89 -18.02
C ALA A 831 23.27 -8.79 -18.77
N THR A 832 21.97 -8.51 -18.69
CA THR A 832 20.93 -9.24 -19.44
C THR A 832 20.17 -8.32 -20.39
N GLY A 833 19.76 -8.87 -21.53
CA GLY A 833 18.85 -8.20 -22.46
C GLY A 833 17.39 -8.49 -22.13
N LYS A 834 16.47 -7.94 -22.93
CA LYS A 834 15.02 -8.11 -22.80
C LYS A 834 14.55 -9.58 -22.71
N ASP A 835 15.26 -10.51 -23.35
CA ASP A 835 14.90 -11.94 -23.38
C ASP A 835 15.47 -12.71 -22.16
N GLY A 836 16.28 -12.05 -21.34
CA GLY A 836 16.88 -12.61 -20.12
C GLY A 836 18.10 -13.50 -20.36
N SER A 837 18.46 -14.24 -19.31
CA SER A 837 19.48 -15.29 -19.28
C SER A 837 18.86 -16.65 -19.65
N THR A 838 19.65 -17.57 -20.20
CA THR A 838 19.24 -18.98 -20.37
C THR A 838 19.37 -19.81 -19.10
N GLU A 839 20.16 -19.34 -18.14
CA GLU A 839 20.37 -19.99 -16.84
C GLU A 839 19.59 -19.25 -15.76
N MET A 840 18.84 -20.00 -14.95
CA MET A 840 18.17 -19.47 -13.77
C MET A 840 19.19 -19.04 -12.73
N PHE A 841 18.94 -17.91 -12.10
CA PHE A 841 19.72 -17.47 -10.97
C PHE A 841 19.41 -18.31 -9.72
N ALA A 842 20.44 -18.70 -8.97
CA ALA A 842 20.29 -19.41 -7.69
C ALA A 842 19.86 -18.43 -6.59
N THR A 843 18.67 -18.63 -6.02
CA THR A 843 18.13 -17.86 -4.90
C THR A 843 19.02 -17.92 -3.66
N PHE A 844 18.86 -16.97 -2.72
CA PHE A 844 19.53 -17.05 -1.41
C PHE A 844 19.32 -18.43 -0.76
N PHE A 845 18.07 -18.91 -0.77
CA PHE A 845 17.69 -20.21 -0.23
C PHE A 845 18.55 -21.36 -0.80
N GLU A 846 18.68 -21.44 -2.12
CA GLU A 846 19.51 -22.45 -2.78
C GLU A 846 21.00 -22.27 -2.47
N ARG A 847 21.49 -21.02 -2.45
CA ARG A 847 22.92 -20.70 -2.22
C ARG A 847 23.38 -21.08 -0.82
N VAL A 848 22.51 -21.03 0.19
CA VAL A 848 22.84 -21.48 1.57
C VAL A 848 22.57 -22.97 1.80
N GLY A 849 22.18 -23.72 0.75
CA GLY A 849 21.92 -25.16 0.83
C GLY A 849 20.53 -25.52 1.36
N GLY A 850 19.55 -24.63 1.17
CA GLY A 850 18.14 -24.92 1.42
C GLY A 850 17.58 -25.94 0.43
N THR A 851 16.65 -26.78 0.89
CA THR A 851 15.94 -27.76 0.06
C THR A 851 14.45 -27.64 0.29
N ILE A 852 13.66 -27.52 -0.77
CA ILE A 852 12.20 -27.54 -0.67
C ILE A 852 11.79 -28.95 -0.21
N PRO A 853 10.98 -29.08 0.84
CA PRO A 853 10.50 -30.38 1.27
C PRO A 853 9.55 -30.97 0.23
N ASP A 854 9.64 -32.29 0.00
CA ASP A 854 8.62 -33.01 -0.76
C ASP A 854 7.27 -32.90 -0.05
N ILE A 855 6.20 -32.71 -0.80
CA ILE A 855 4.82 -32.70 -0.31
C ILE A 855 4.23 -34.07 -0.63
N PRO A 856 3.98 -34.92 0.40
CA PRO A 856 3.47 -36.28 0.23
C PRO A 856 2.14 -36.45 -0.52
#